data_AF-A0A8D9EXJ6-F1
#
_entry.id   AF-A0A8D9EXJ6-F1
#
_cell.length_a   1.000
_cell.length_b   1.000
_cell.length_c   1.000
_cell.angle_alpha   90.00
_cell.angle_beta   90.00
_cell.angle_gamma   90.00
#
_symmetry.space_group_name_H-M   'P 1'
#
loop_
_entity.id
_entity.type
_entity.pdbx_description
1 polymer ?
#
loop_
_entity_poly.entity_id
_entity_poly.type
_entity_poly.pdbx_seq_one_letter_code
_entity_poly.pdbx_strand_id
1 'polypeptide(L)'
;MILQPQTLSPKFTGILQILQTRTSRRFLQSRLTPDMERKLVFLTSNVKFGLQKRFQDWFTKQYLSTPESQALRYDVIRFIVGVIHPTNELLCSDIIPRWAVIGWLLTSCSSPVVLANCKLALFYDWLCYDPDKDNIMNIEPAMLLMFNSIPKHASITAGLLDFLCRIILNFHPSLTDRIKTGIVSSIQQILDKRVLVLPNLNLVLESAKLDSELRAMVQDIFGEFCRSPPSPPLPGGGVGGTGCGGGGGRKDTPQFSDEEDEGGSTGVGPHPNKNNNKKIIGKLSTGGGGVNAPLPPCSDLLIADMKNHMSTLYSADNDSETKCESMDSIVELILKEDYDQDTLNAIGNTLAVVLHSQLTTNGSFPENPTSEYLEDSIGRPLCVLFRSLCQLREDDSRFSMLACVLSELYSATPCVGYLLLYYLYVSSHSSRESQQSYTSESMPNPKMNSNNNENNNKSFVYKEFCSFIDKELESCLLTDLTLCQENDPNLLCYLVPYVYNEFPEHVVNNGHILNVVVGTIDAKQLLTLISLVIQGRLVMMKGSGLQTLLQVSLTWETFEQMCLWQLLSAHDISLPQLLPILPRLKFSFHAEALSAILLLLKQEKPDEDLLKQVLCREVKPLSDMFVVSILQHWCHQDADTLAEIISDLLSTRCPATSPNKRKRGGQGQGLGAKAGVTPPSAERILGHLERVRYGCKTLFMNSGMQRALSIAQACCTDTQRTL
;
A
#
# COMPACT_ATOMS: atom_id res chain seq x y z
N MET A 1 -23.63 -5.33 10.25
CA MET A 1 -24.07 -4.02 9.69
C MET A 1 -25.48 -4.06 9.11
N ILE A 2 -25.84 -5.00 8.22
CA ILE A 2 -27.17 -5.04 7.57
C ILE A 2 -28.21 -5.80 8.40
N LEU A 3 -27.91 -7.03 8.85
CA LEU A 3 -28.88 -7.89 9.53
C LEU A 3 -29.03 -7.58 11.03
N GLN A 4 -27.93 -7.25 11.70
CA GLN A 4 -27.88 -6.90 13.11
C GLN A 4 -26.95 -5.70 13.30
N PRO A 5 -27.39 -4.46 13.08
CA PRO A 5 -26.54 -3.29 13.26
C PRO A 5 -26.20 -3.03 14.73
N GLN A 6 -27.12 -3.37 15.64
CA GLN A 6 -26.99 -3.08 17.07
C GLN A 6 -25.87 -3.87 17.77
N THR A 7 -25.35 -4.95 17.16
CA THR A 7 -24.21 -5.70 17.69
C THR A 7 -22.90 -4.94 17.53
N LEU A 8 -22.78 -4.07 16.53
CA LEU A 8 -21.62 -3.19 16.36
C LEU A 8 -21.65 -2.02 17.36
N SER A 9 -22.83 -1.49 17.62
CA SER A 9 -23.05 -0.46 18.63
C SER A 9 -24.54 -0.35 18.96
N PRO A 10 -24.95 -0.26 20.24
CA PRO A 10 -26.35 -0.11 20.64
C PRO A 10 -27.03 1.17 20.13
N LYS A 11 -26.27 2.10 19.54
CA LYS A 11 -26.77 3.34 18.93
C LYS A 11 -26.80 3.29 17.41
N PHE A 12 -26.33 2.19 16.81
CA PHE A 12 -26.24 2.06 15.36
C PHE A 12 -27.51 1.40 14.82
N THR A 13 -28.37 2.21 14.19
CA THR A 13 -29.70 1.78 13.73
C THR A 13 -29.69 1.07 12.38
N GLY A 14 -28.59 1.17 11.62
CA GLY A 14 -28.44 0.52 10.32
C GLY A 14 -27.67 1.38 9.33
N ILE A 15 -27.39 0.80 8.15
CA ILE A 15 -26.56 1.44 7.12
C ILE A 15 -27.07 2.82 6.67
N LEU A 16 -28.40 3.05 6.70
CA LEU A 16 -29.00 4.33 6.37
C LEU A 16 -28.47 5.47 7.26
N GLN A 17 -28.21 5.21 8.55
CA GLN A 17 -27.64 6.20 9.46
C GLN A 17 -26.26 6.69 8.98
N ILE A 18 -25.43 5.78 8.45
CA ILE A 18 -24.12 6.13 7.90
C ILE A 18 -24.29 6.89 6.59
N LEU A 19 -25.16 6.42 5.69
CA LEU A 19 -25.39 7.05 4.38
C LEU A 19 -25.95 8.48 4.49
N GLN A 20 -26.69 8.78 5.55
CA GLN A 20 -27.21 10.13 5.84
C GLN A 20 -26.21 11.00 6.62
N THR A 21 -25.09 10.45 7.07
CA THR A 21 -24.06 11.20 7.79
C THR A 21 -22.96 11.59 6.83
N ARG A 22 -22.85 12.89 6.55
CA ARG A 22 -21.80 13.42 5.67
C ARG A 22 -20.40 13.07 6.20
N THR A 23 -19.53 12.63 5.30
CA THR A 23 -18.12 12.40 5.61
C THR A 23 -17.42 13.73 5.91
N SER A 24 -16.74 13.83 7.05
CA SER A 24 -15.92 14.99 7.39
C SER A 24 -14.80 15.19 6.36
N ARG A 25 -14.53 16.46 6.00
CA ARG A 25 -13.46 16.85 5.08
C ARG A 25 -12.10 16.27 5.49
N ARG A 26 -11.85 16.15 6.81
CA ARG A 26 -10.62 15.56 7.35
C ARG A 26 -10.33 14.16 6.81
N PHE A 27 -11.36 13.33 6.69
CA PHE A 27 -11.19 11.97 6.16
C PHE A 27 -10.87 11.99 4.66
N LEU A 28 -11.54 12.85 3.90
CA LEU A 28 -11.29 13.01 2.46
C LEU A 28 -9.87 13.55 2.19
N GLN A 29 -9.41 14.52 3.00
CA GLN A 29 -8.05 15.05 2.93
C GLN A 29 -7.00 14.00 3.28
N SER A 30 -7.24 13.19 4.32
CA SER A 30 -6.28 12.18 4.79
C SER A 30 -5.97 11.06 3.77
N ARG A 31 -6.80 10.94 2.72
CA ARG A 31 -6.58 9.97 1.63
C ARG A 31 -5.57 10.45 0.58
N LEU A 32 -5.23 11.74 0.57
CA LEU A 32 -4.24 12.30 -0.34
C LEU A 32 -2.96 12.69 0.41
N THR A 33 -1.82 12.53 -0.27
CA THR A 33 -0.57 13.05 0.28
C THR A 33 -0.56 14.58 0.24
N PRO A 34 0.21 15.25 1.14
CA PRO A 34 0.30 16.71 1.14
C PRO A 34 0.76 17.31 -0.21
N ASP A 35 1.56 16.58 -0.98
CA ASP A 35 1.99 17.04 -2.31
C ASP A 35 0.86 16.96 -3.34
N MET A 36 0.06 15.88 -3.32
CA MET A 36 -1.12 15.75 -4.18
C MET A 36 -2.14 16.85 -3.88
N GLU A 37 -2.45 17.07 -2.60
CA GLU A 37 -3.33 18.16 -2.16
C GLU A 37 -2.83 19.51 -2.69
N ARG A 38 -1.56 19.85 -2.45
CA ARG A 38 -0.97 21.12 -2.90
C ARG A 38 -1.06 21.28 -4.42
N LYS A 39 -0.82 20.23 -5.19
CA LYS A 39 -0.89 20.25 -6.66
C LYS A 39 -2.32 20.38 -7.18
N LEU A 40 -3.29 19.69 -6.57
CA LEU A 40 -4.69 19.77 -6.94
C LEU A 40 -5.28 21.14 -6.60
N VAL A 41 -4.98 21.67 -5.40
CA VAL A 41 -5.37 23.02 -5.01
C VAL A 41 -4.76 24.05 -5.96
N PHE A 42 -3.46 23.97 -6.26
CA PHE A 42 -2.82 24.85 -7.24
C PHE A 42 -3.47 24.75 -8.62
N LEU A 43 -3.78 23.53 -9.07
CA LEU A 43 -4.48 23.32 -10.34
C LEU A 43 -5.82 24.05 -10.35
N THR A 44 -6.64 23.92 -9.30
CA THR A 44 -7.99 24.50 -9.24
C THR A 44 -8.04 25.96 -8.78
N SER A 45 -6.92 26.55 -8.35
CA SER A 45 -6.89 27.92 -7.83
C SER A 45 -5.98 28.86 -8.61
N ASN A 46 -5.04 28.35 -9.41
CA ASN A 46 -4.03 29.18 -10.07
C ASN A 46 -3.89 28.90 -11.57
N VAL A 47 -4.35 27.75 -12.08
CA VAL A 47 -4.16 27.38 -13.48
C VAL A 47 -5.34 27.82 -14.33
N LYS A 48 -5.06 28.65 -15.34
CA LYS A 48 -6.08 29.09 -16.30
C LYS A 48 -6.61 27.94 -17.17
N PHE A 49 -7.91 27.96 -17.42
CA PHE A 49 -8.58 27.01 -18.29
C PHE A 49 -8.05 27.13 -19.73
N GLY A 50 -7.70 25.99 -20.31
CA GLY A 50 -6.96 25.86 -21.58
C GLY A 50 -5.47 25.58 -21.40
N LEU A 51 -4.86 25.89 -20.24
CA LEU A 51 -3.43 25.71 -19.97
C LEU A 51 -3.11 24.52 -19.05
N GLN A 52 -4.12 23.74 -18.66
CA GLN A 52 -3.98 22.64 -17.70
C GLN A 52 -3.19 21.42 -18.20
N LYS A 53 -3.01 21.25 -19.52
CA LYS A 53 -2.50 19.99 -20.09
C LYS A 53 -1.19 19.53 -19.47
N ARG A 54 -0.22 20.43 -19.32
CA ARG A 54 1.09 20.09 -18.75
C ARG A 54 0.99 19.66 -17.28
N PHE A 55 0.12 20.32 -16.50
CA PHE A 55 -0.10 19.99 -15.10
C PHE A 55 -0.80 18.63 -14.94
N GLN A 56 -1.77 18.35 -15.80
CA GLN A 56 -2.44 17.04 -15.89
C GLN A 56 -1.43 15.95 -16.26
N ASP A 57 -0.62 16.15 -17.29
CA ASP A 57 0.39 15.18 -17.73
C ASP A 57 1.42 14.90 -16.62
N TRP A 58 1.84 15.93 -15.86
CA TRP A 58 2.70 15.77 -14.69
C TRP A 58 2.06 14.99 -13.57
N PHE A 59 0.81 15.34 -13.21
CA PHE A 59 0.08 14.64 -12.16
C PHE A 59 -0.17 13.19 -12.54
N THR A 60 -0.61 12.90 -13.78
CA THR A 60 -0.80 11.54 -14.27
C THR A 60 0.49 10.75 -14.23
N LYS A 61 1.59 11.30 -14.76
CA LYS A 61 2.87 10.60 -14.80
C LYS A 61 3.34 10.19 -13.41
N GLN A 62 3.18 11.10 -12.44
CA GLN A 62 3.66 10.89 -11.09
C GLN A 62 2.74 10.00 -10.25
N TYR A 63 1.42 10.13 -10.40
CA TYR A 63 0.46 9.55 -9.44
C TYR A 63 -0.53 8.56 -10.04
N LEU A 64 -0.73 8.54 -11.36
CA LEU A 64 -1.81 7.77 -12.00
C LEU A 64 -1.33 6.98 -13.22
N SER A 65 -0.03 6.66 -13.31
CA SER A 65 0.58 6.04 -14.50
C SER A 65 0.63 4.51 -14.43
N THR A 66 0.53 3.92 -13.24
CA THR A 66 0.56 2.47 -13.06
C THR A 66 -0.86 1.88 -12.95
N PRO A 67 -1.06 0.57 -13.20
CA PRO A 67 -2.36 -0.09 -13.00
C PRO A 67 -2.88 0.00 -11.57
N GLU A 68 -2.01 -0.14 -10.58
CA GLU A 68 -2.33 -0.14 -9.14
C GLU A 68 -2.75 1.26 -8.68
N SER A 69 -2.09 2.29 -9.21
CA SER A 69 -2.38 3.69 -8.90
C SER A 69 -3.66 4.22 -9.55
N GLN A 70 -4.31 3.47 -10.46
CA GLN A 70 -5.60 3.90 -11.03
C GLN A 70 -6.66 4.08 -9.96
N ALA A 71 -6.64 3.26 -8.90
CA ALA A 71 -7.57 3.34 -7.78
C ALA A 71 -7.57 4.71 -7.09
N LEU A 72 -6.43 5.40 -7.05
CA LEU A 72 -6.29 6.71 -6.43
C LEU A 72 -7.20 7.79 -7.05
N ARG A 73 -7.69 7.58 -8.27
CA ARG A 73 -8.58 8.51 -8.98
C ARG A 73 -9.88 8.78 -8.21
N TYR A 74 -10.50 7.76 -7.62
CA TYR A 74 -11.76 7.97 -6.91
C TYR A 74 -11.55 8.71 -5.57
N ASP A 75 -10.40 8.53 -4.91
CA ASP A 75 -10.00 9.34 -3.74
C ASP A 75 -9.77 10.81 -4.15
N VAL A 76 -9.10 11.05 -5.28
CA VAL A 76 -8.91 12.40 -5.85
C VAL A 76 -10.25 13.04 -6.23
N ILE A 77 -11.19 12.28 -6.79
CA ILE A 77 -12.54 12.79 -7.10
C ILE A 77 -13.27 13.19 -5.81
N ARG A 78 -13.26 12.34 -4.77
CA ARG A 78 -13.88 12.67 -3.48
C ARG A 78 -13.25 13.93 -2.85
N PHE A 79 -11.94 14.10 -2.97
CA PHE A 79 -11.25 15.30 -2.53
C PHE A 79 -11.72 16.55 -3.28
N ILE A 80 -11.74 16.52 -4.63
CA ILE A 80 -12.20 17.66 -5.45
C ILE A 80 -13.66 18.01 -5.14
N VAL A 81 -14.51 17.00 -4.95
CA VAL A 81 -15.94 17.18 -4.69
C VAL A 81 -16.20 17.73 -3.28
N GLY A 82 -15.64 17.08 -2.25
CA GLY A 82 -15.98 17.35 -0.85
C GLY A 82 -15.10 18.37 -0.12
N VAL A 83 -13.89 18.65 -0.64
CA VAL A 83 -12.89 19.52 0.01
C VAL A 83 -12.67 20.81 -0.77
N ILE A 84 -12.47 20.76 -2.09
CA ILE A 84 -12.24 21.95 -2.90
C ILE A 84 -13.58 22.64 -3.18
N HIS A 85 -13.91 23.67 -2.41
CA HIS A 85 -15.07 24.54 -2.60
C HIS A 85 -14.58 25.96 -2.99
N PRO A 86 -14.50 26.28 -4.28
CA PRO A 86 -14.09 27.60 -4.78
C PRO A 86 -14.97 28.74 -4.30
N THR A 87 -14.37 29.91 -4.07
CA THR A 87 -15.12 31.16 -3.84
C THR A 87 -15.83 31.61 -5.13
N ASN A 88 -16.85 32.45 -4.99
CA ASN A 88 -17.57 33.03 -6.14
C ASN A 88 -16.68 33.75 -7.15
N GLU A 89 -15.66 34.47 -6.65
CA GLU A 89 -14.68 35.13 -7.48
C GLU A 89 -13.93 34.13 -8.36
N LEU A 90 -13.53 33.00 -7.77
CA LEU A 90 -12.84 31.93 -8.49
C LEU A 90 -13.78 31.23 -9.48
N LEU A 91 -15.04 31.00 -9.12
CA LEU A 91 -16.05 30.43 -10.02
C LEU A 91 -16.31 31.31 -11.26
N CYS A 92 -16.22 32.63 -11.12
CA CYS A 92 -16.39 33.60 -12.22
C CYS A 92 -15.09 33.90 -12.99
N SER A 93 -13.96 33.31 -12.58
CA SER A 93 -12.65 33.56 -13.18
C SER A 93 -12.37 32.69 -14.42
N ASP A 94 -11.18 32.86 -15.00
CA ASP A 94 -10.68 32.01 -16.09
C ASP A 94 -9.88 30.79 -15.59
N ILE A 95 -9.94 30.46 -14.29
CA ILE A 95 -9.31 29.28 -13.69
C ILE A 95 -10.04 28.00 -14.10
N ILE A 96 -9.30 26.89 -14.22
CA ILE A 96 -9.88 25.59 -14.57
C ILE A 96 -10.95 25.18 -13.55
N PRO A 97 -12.20 24.91 -14.00
CA PRO A 97 -13.27 24.53 -13.09
C PRO A 97 -13.14 23.06 -12.66
N ARG A 98 -13.70 22.76 -11.48
CA ARG A 98 -13.64 21.41 -10.87
C ARG A 98 -14.17 20.31 -11.80
N TRP A 99 -15.27 20.57 -12.50
CA TRP A 99 -15.86 19.61 -13.44
C TRP A 99 -14.89 19.21 -14.56
N ALA A 100 -14.01 20.12 -15.01
CA ALA A 100 -13.06 19.82 -16.07
C ALA A 100 -11.91 18.93 -15.57
N VAL A 101 -11.48 19.12 -14.32
CA VAL A 101 -10.50 18.23 -13.67
C VAL A 101 -11.08 16.82 -13.53
N ILE A 102 -12.33 16.70 -13.07
CA ILE A 102 -13.03 15.41 -12.96
C ILE A 102 -13.20 14.75 -14.34
N GLY A 103 -13.56 15.52 -15.37
CA GLY A 103 -13.66 15.02 -16.74
C GLY A 103 -12.35 14.43 -17.25
N TRP A 104 -11.21 15.07 -16.95
CA TRP A 104 -9.89 14.52 -17.25
C TRP A 104 -9.61 13.21 -16.49
N LEU A 105 -9.92 13.14 -15.19
CA LEU A 105 -9.73 11.93 -14.38
C LEU A 105 -10.56 10.74 -14.87
N LEU A 106 -11.78 10.98 -15.35
CA LEU A 106 -12.63 9.94 -15.92
C LEU A 106 -12.14 9.48 -17.30
N THR A 107 -11.83 10.42 -18.18
CA THR A 107 -11.45 10.11 -19.59
C THR A 107 -10.07 9.50 -19.73
N SER A 108 -9.15 9.77 -18.79
CA SER A 108 -7.82 9.17 -18.78
C SER A 108 -7.73 7.86 -18.00
N CYS A 109 -8.85 7.34 -17.47
CA CYS A 109 -8.90 6.08 -16.74
C CYS A 109 -8.93 4.90 -17.71
N SER A 110 -8.00 3.96 -17.55
CA SER A 110 -7.89 2.77 -18.40
C SER A 110 -8.66 1.55 -17.89
N SER A 111 -8.92 1.46 -16.59
CA SER A 111 -9.62 0.34 -15.95
C SER A 111 -11.14 0.58 -15.88
N PRO A 112 -11.98 -0.31 -16.44
CA PRO A 112 -13.44 -0.20 -16.37
C PRO A 112 -13.98 -0.27 -14.92
N VAL A 113 -13.37 -1.11 -14.08
CA VAL A 113 -13.76 -1.27 -12.66
C VAL A 113 -13.49 0.02 -11.90
N VAL A 114 -12.29 0.59 -12.08
CA VAL A 114 -11.93 1.87 -11.46
C VAL A 114 -12.83 2.99 -11.98
N LEU A 115 -13.14 3.00 -13.28
CA LEU A 115 -14.04 4.00 -13.86
C LEU A 115 -15.43 3.92 -13.23
N ALA A 116 -15.98 2.73 -12.97
CA ALA A 116 -17.24 2.56 -12.25
C ALA A 116 -17.17 3.12 -10.82
N ASN A 117 -16.07 2.85 -10.09
CA ASN A 117 -15.85 3.41 -8.75
C ASN A 117 -15.67 4.93 -8.76
N CYS A 118 -15.04 5.50 -9.79
CA CYS A 118 -14.94 6.95 -9.98
C CYS A 118 -16.31 7.60 -10.21
N LYS A 119 -17.20 6.95 -10.98
CA LYS A 119 -18.58 7.42 -11.14
C LYS A 119 -19.35 7.34 -9.82
N LEU A 120 -19.19 6.26 -9.06
CA LEU A 120 -19.79 6.15 -7.73
C LEU A 120 -19.28 7.24 -6.79
N ALA A 121 -17.97 7.49 -6.76
CA ALA A 121 -17.36 8.55 -5.95
C ALA A 121 -17.87 9.94 -6.31
N LEU A 122 -18.10 10.19 -7.60
CA LEU A 122 -18.68 11.44 -8.11
C LEU A 122 -20.14 11.63 -7.67
N PHE A 123 -20.93 10.55 -7.66
CA PHE A 123 -22.35 10.58 -7.30
C PHE A 123 -22.64 10.21 -5.84
N TYR A 124 -21.62 9.98 -5.01
CA TYR A 124 -21.81 9.45 -3.66
C TYR A 124 -22.68 10.36 -2.79
N ASP A 125 -22.43 11.68 -2.85
CA ASP A 125 -23.20 12.68 -2.09
C ASP A 125 -24.61 12.91 -2.67
N TRP A 126 -24.95 12.34 -3.84
CA TRP A 126 -26.30 12.41 -4.42
C TRP A 126 -27.25 11.37 -3.82
N LEU A 127 -26.72 10.23 -3.36
CA LEU A 127 -27.52 9.05 -3.01
C LEU A 127 -28.50 9.31 -1.87
N CYS A 128 -28.13 10.13 -0.88
CA CYS A 128 -28.97 10.42 0.28
C CYS A 128 -29.09 11.92 0.54
N TYR A 129 -28.89 12.74 -0.50
CA TYR A 129 -28.82 14.20 -0.42
C TYR A 129 -30.00 14.80 0.36
N ASP A 130 -29.66 15.68 1.28
CA ASP A 130 -30.57 16.43 2.12
C ASP A 130 -30.28 17.93 1.97
N PRO A 131 -31.18 18.74 1.38
CA PRO A 131 -30.91 20.15 1.08
C PRO A 131 -30.66 21.01 2.33
N ASP A 132 -31.08 20.54 3.51
CA ASP A 132 -30.88 21.23 4.79
C ASP A 132 -29.51 20.92 5.43
N LYS A 133 -28.81 19.87 4.97
CA LYS A 133 -27.53 19.41 5.55
C LYS A 133 -26.37 19.40 4.57
N ASP A 134 -26.66 19.05 3.31
CA ASP A 134 -25.67 18.83 2.29
C ASP A 134 -25.43 20.08 1.46
N ASN A 135 -24.18 20.24 1.01
CA ASN A 135 -23.74 21.42 0.31
C ASN A 135 -23.86 21.22 -1.22
N ILE A 136 -24.43 22.20 -1.92
CA ILE A 136 -24.55 22.22 -3.39
C ILE A 136 -23.20 21.98 -4.09
N MET A 137 -22.09 22.42 -3.48
CA MET A 137 -20.74 22.24 -4.00
C MET A 137 -20.30 20.77 -4.11
N ASN A 138 -20.97 19.85 -3.43
CA ASN A 138 -20.71 18.41 -3.51
C ASN A 138 -21.42 17.74 -4.71
N ILE A 139 -22.48 18.36 -5.25
CA ILE A 139 -23.25 17.76 -6.34
C ILE A 139 -23.08 18.52 -7.66
N GLU A 140 -22.78 19.82 -7.64
CA GLU A 140 -22.59 20.61 -8.86
C GLU A 140 -21.57 20.05 -9.87
N PRO A 141 -20.42 19.46 -9.48
CA PRO A 141 -19.38 19.15 -10.44
C PRO A 141 -19.81 18.07 -11.44
N ALA A 142 -20.64 17.12 -10.99
CA ALA A 142 -21.15 16.04 -11.83
C ALA A 142 -22.11 16.59 -12.89
N MET A 143 -23.04 17.46 -12.49
CA MET A 143 -24.02 18.06 -13.39
C MET A 143 -23.36 19.02 -14.39
N LEU A 144 -22.43 19.86 -13.92
CA LEU A 144 -21.67 20.76 -14.80
C LEU A 144 -20.79 19.97 -15.78
N LEU A 145 -20.21 18.84 -15.37
CA LEU A 145 -19.47 17.97 -16.29
C LEU A 145 -20.36 17.42 -17.39
N MET A 146 -21.55 16.91 -17.04
CA MET A 146 -22.53 16.40 -18.01
C MET A 146 -22.98 17.47 -19.00
N PHE A 147 -23.30 18.68 -18.51
CA PHE A 147 -23.71 19.82 -19.34
C PHE A 147 -22.59 20.30 -20.27
N ASN A 148 -21.37 20.48 -19.77
CA ASN A 148 -20.27 20.98 -20.60
C ASN A 148 -19.72 19.93 -21.57
N SER A 149 -19.97 18.63 -21.33
CA SER A 149 -19.51 17.55 -22.20
C SER A 149 -20.47 17.27 -23.36
N ILE A 150 -21.79 17.51 -23.23
CA ILE A 150 -22.77 17.13 -24.27
C ILE A 150 -22.47 17.69 -25.68
N PRO A 151 -21.93 18.92 -25.86
CA PRO A 151 -21.69 19.45 -27.21
C PRO A 151 -20.55 18.74 -27.95
N LYS A 152 -19.49 18.32 -27.24
CA LYS A 152 -18.24 17.81 -27.85
C LYS A 152 -17.93 16.35 -27.52
N HIS A 153 -18.38 15.86 -26.37
CA HIS A 153 -18.03 14.56 -25.80
C HIS A 153 -19.29 13.89 -25.19
N ALA A 154 -20.33 13.71 -26.00
CA ALA A 154 -21.63 13.21 -25.54
C ALA A 154 -21.58 11.82 -24.86
N SER A 155 -20.57 10.99 -25.17
CA SER A 155 -20.34 9.70 -24.53
C SER A 155 -20.06 9.81 -23.03
N ILE A 156 -19.44 10.89 -22.57
CA ILE A 156 -19.21 11.15 -21.14
C ILE A 156 -20.55 11.36 -20.45
N THR A 157 -21.39 12.25 -21.01
CA THR A 157 -22.73 12.54 -20.47
C THR A 157 -23.61 11.29 -20.47
N ALA A 158 -23.64 10.55 -21.58
CA ALA A 158 -24.38 9.30 -21.68
C ALA A 158 -23.94 8.27 -20.62
N GLY A 159 -22.62 8.07 -20.47
CA GLY A 159 -22.08 7.13 -19.51
C GLY A 159 -22.27 7.53 -18.03
N LEU A 160 -22.48 8.82 -17.74
CA LEU A 160 -22.81 9.30 -16.40
C LEU A 160 -24.31 9.21 -16.11
N LEU A 161 -25.17 9.55 -17.08
CA LEU A 161 -26.61 9.39 -16.95
C LEU A 161 -27.02 7.92 -16.82
N ASP A 162 -26.47 7.02 -17.64
CA ASP A 162 -26.73 5.58 -17.54
C ASP A 162 -26.34 5.04 -16.16
N PHE A 163 -25.18 5.47 -15.64
CA PHE A 163 -24.75 5.10 -14.30
C PHE A 163 -25.71 5.63 -13.22
N LEU A 164 -26.11 6.90 -13.32
CA LEU A 164 -27.02 7.54 -12.36
C LEU A 164 -28.41 6.88 -12.35
N CYS A 165 -28.93 6.48 -13.50
CA CYS A 165 -30.19 5.76 -13.58
C CYS A 165 -30.09 4.35 -12.97
N ARG A 166 -29.01 3.62 -13.28
CA ARG A 166 -28.82 2.24 -12.80
C ARG A 166 -28.49 2.18 -11.30
N ILE A 167 -27.74 3.15 -10.77
CA ILE A 167 -27.31 3.12 -9.37
C ILE A 167 -28.50 3.24 -8.40
N ILE A 168 -29.60 3.89 -8.83
CA ILE A 168 -30.86 3.98 -8.05
C ILE A 168 -31.37 2.59 -7.67
N LEU A 169 -31.38 1.65 -8.61
CA LEU A 169 -31.93 0.31 -8.41
C LEU A 169 -30.92 -0.66 -7.78
N ASN A 170 -29.62 -0.41 -7.97
CA ASN A 170 -28.58 -1.39 -7.70
C ASN A 170 -27.70 -1.08 -6.49
N PHE A 171 -27.66 0.16 -5.98
CA PHE A 171 -26.77 0.51 -4.87
C PHE A 171 -27.14 -0.20 -3.57
N HIS A 172 -28.42 -0.18 -3.20
CA HIS A 172 -28.95 -0.93 -2.07
C HIS A 172 -30.45 -1.19 -2.29
N PRO A 173 -30.86 -2.38 -2.77
CA PRO A 173 -32.24 -2.63 -3.23
C PRO A 173 -33.34 -2.26 -2.24
N SER A 174 -33.13 -2.46 -0.93
CA SER A 174 -34.11 -2.10 0.10
C SER A 174 -34.21 -0.59 0.40
N LEU A 175 -33.30 0.22 -0.12
CA LEU A 175 -33.27 1.68 0.03
C LEU A 175 -33.52 2.42 -1.29
N THR A 176 -33.97 1.70 -2.33
CA THR A 176 -34.20 2.23 -3.69
C THR A 176 -35.02 3.54 -3.67
N ASP A 177 -36.14 3.57 -2.95
CA ASP A 177 -36.98 4.77 -2.88
C ASP A 177 -36.24 5.96 -2.25
N ARG A 178 -35.51 5.71 -1.16
CA ARG A 178 -34.71 6.75 -0.49
C ARG A 178 -33.61 7.28 -1.40
N ILE A 179 -32.98 6.41 -2.18
CA ILE A 179 -31.91 6.79 -3.12
C ILE A 179 -32.47 7.61 -4.28
N LYS A 180 -33.61 7.17 -4.84
CA LYS A 180 -34.34 7.94 -5.86
C LYS A 180 -34.68 9.33 -5.35
N THR A 181 -35.21 9.45 -4.12
CA THR A 181 -35.51 10.75 -3.50
C THR A 181 -34.26 11.63 -3.35
N GLY A 182 -33.12 11.07 -2.90
CA GLY A 182 -31.88 11.83 -2.78
C GLY A 182 -31.39 12.40 -4.11
N ILE A 183 -31.40 11.58 -5.17
CA ILE A 183 -30.96 12.02 -6.50
C ILE A 183 -31.92 13.05 -7.10
N VAL A 184 -33.24 12.86 -6.97
CA VAL A 184 -34.24 13.84 -7.40
C VAL A 184 -34.08 15.16 -6.65
N SER A 185 -33.91 15.11 -5.33
CA SER A 185 -33.66 16.30 -4.51
C SER A 185 -32.37 17.03 -4.91
N SER A 186 -31.33 16.29 -5.31
CA SER A 186 -30.09 16.87 -5.84
C SER A 186 -30.34 17.68 -7.12
N ILE A 187 -31.12 17.14 -8.07
CA ILE A 187 -31.48 17.85 -9.31
C ILE A 187 -32.33 19.09 -9.00
N GLN A 188 -33.31 18.97 -8.10
CA GLN A 188 -34.12 20.13 -7.68
C GLN A 188 -33.25 21.22 -7.06
N GLN A 189 -32.33 20.86 -6.16
CA GLN A 189 -31.42 21.83 -5.53
C GLN A 189 -30.50 22.52 -6.56
N ILE A 190 -30.05 21.80 -7.60
CA ILE A 190 -29.28 22.37 -8.71
C ILE A 190 -30.07 23.46 -9.45
N LEU A 191 -31.37 23.25 -9.65
CA LEU A 191 -32.27 24.23 -10.26
C LEU A 191 -32.53 25.42 -9.31
N ASP A 192 -32.83 25.14 -8.05
CA ASP A 192 -33.15 26.16 -7.03
C ASP A 192 -31.97 27.11 -6.78
N LYS A 193 -30.76 26.54 -6.70
CA LYS A 193 -29.51 27.30 -6.55
C LYS A 193 -28.97 27.84 -7.88
N ARG A 194 -29.69 27.63 -8.99
CA ARG A 194 -29.36 28.13 -10.34
C ARG A 194 -27.96 27.73 -10.83
N VAL A 195 -27.46 26.58 -10.40
CA VAL A 195 -26.23 25.98 -10.97
C VAL A 195 -26.47 25.65 -12.44
N LEU A 196 -27.65 25.13 -12.76
CA LEU A 196 -28.20 25.08 -14.12
C LEU A 196 -29.65 25.56 -14.09
N VAL A 197 -30.08 26.18 -15.19
CA VAL A 197 -31.49 26.52 -15.43
C VAL A 197 -32.19 25.38 -16.16
N LEU A 198 -33.51 25.26 -15.98
CA LEU A 198 -34.32 24.18 -16.56
C LEU A 198 -34.08 23.94 -18.08
N PRO A 199 -34.00 24.97 -18.94
CA PRO A 199 -33.69 24.77 -20.36
C PRO A 199 -32.32 24.10 -20.59
N ASN A 200 -31.32 24.42 -19.77
CA ASN A 200 -29.99 23.83 -19.86
C ASN A 200 -29.97 22.39 -19.32
N LEU A 201 -30.78 22.09 -18.29
CA LEU A 201 -30.95 20.74 -17.80
C LEU A 201 -31.58 19.84 -18.88
N ASN A 202 -32.55 20.34 -19.65
CA ASN A 202 -33.16 19.59 -20.75
C ASN A 202 -32.15 19.28 -21.87
N LEU A 203 -31.15 20.14 -22.09
CA LEU A 203 -30.05 19.82 -23.02
C LEU A 203 -29.20 18.62 -22.57
N VAL A 204 -29.23 18.29 -21.28
CA VAL A 204 -28.57 17.11 -20.71
C VAL A 204 -29.52 15.90 -20.74
N LEU A 205 -30.74 16.05 -20.22
CA LEU A 205 -31.69 14.94 -20.04
C LEU A 205 -32.35 14.49 -21.36
N GLU A 206 -32.63 15.41 -22.27
CA GLU A 206 -33.38 15.15 -23.51
C GLU A 206 -32.50 15.26 -24.77
N SER A 207 -31.18 15.22 -24.61
CA SER A 207 -30.27 15.40 -25.75
C SER A 207 -30.51 14.35 -26.83
N ALA A 208 -30.71 14.79 -28.08
CA ALA A 208 -30.79 13.91 -29.24
C ALA A 208 -29.51 13.08 -29.50
N LYS A 209 -28.41 13.40 -28.81
CA LYS A 209 -27.16 12.63 -28.86
C LYS A 209 -27.15 11.39 -27.95
N LEU A 210 -28.15 11.23 -27.08
CA LEU A 210 -28.34 10.05 -26.25
C LEU A 210 -29.13 8.99 -27.03
N ASP A 211 -28.77 7.72 -26.84
CA ASP A 211 -29.50 6.62 -27.45
C ASP A 211 -30.95 6.55 -26.92
N SER A 212 -31.83 5.88 -27.68
CA SER A 212 -33.26 5.82 -27.37
C SER A 212 -33.58 5.10 -26.07
N GLU A 213 -32.79 4.09 -25.68
CA GLU A 213 -33.02 3.31 -24.47
C GLU A 213 -32.68 4.14 -23.23
N LEU A 214 -31.53 4.79 -23.23
CA LEU A 214 -31.12 5.69 -22.16
C LEU A 214 -32.09 6.88 -22.00
N ARG A 215 -32.56 7.46 -23.11
CA ARG A 215 -33.59 8.53 -23.05
C ARG A 215 -34.89 8.05 -22.42
N ALA A 216 -35.33 6.84 -22.71
CA ALA A 216 -36.52 6.27 -22.09
C ALA A 216 -36.32 6.08 -20.58
N MET A 217 -35.16 5.57 -20.16
CA MET A 217 -34.82 5.39 -18.74
C MET A 217 -34.75 6.74 -17.99
N VAL A 218 -34.14 7.76 -18.61
CA VAL A 218 -34.08 9.12 -18.05
C VAL A 218 -35.48 9.72 -17.90
N GLN A 219 -36.36 9.57 -18.90
CA GLN A 219 -37.74 10.07 -18.83
C GLN A 219 -38.57 9.36 -17.76
N ASP A 220 -38.37 8.05 -17.55
CA ASP A 220 -39.07 7.29 -16.50
C ASP A 220 -38.69 7.77 -15.09
N ILE A 221 -37.41 8.07 -14.88
CA ILE A 221 -36.89 8.44 -13.55
C ILE A 221 -37.04 9.95 -13.29
N PHE A 222 -36.75 10.79 -14.29
CA PHE A 222 -36.61 12.24 -14.16
C PHE A 222 -37.64 13.04 -14.97
N GLY A 223 -38.71 12.40 -15.44
CA GLY A 223 -39.71 13.03 -16.32
C GLY A 223 -40.41 14.27 -15.75
N GLU A 224 -40.36 14.50 -14.44
CA GLU A 224 -40.84 15.74 -13.82
C GLU A 224 -40.03 16.97 -14.23
N PHE A 225 -38.73 16.80 -14.51
CA PHE A 225 -37.83 17.86 -14.96
C PHE A 225 -37.87 18.06 -16.47
N CYS A 226 -38.33 17.06 -17.22
CA CYS A 226 -38.43 17.10 -18.69
C CYS A 226 -39.65 17.89 -19.19
N ARG A 227 -40.67 18.10 -18.34
CA ARG A 227 -41.90 18.79 -18.72
C ARG A 227 -41.74 20.30 -18.61
N SER A 228 -41.87 21.01 -19.73
CA SER A 228 -42.02 22.46 -19.69
C SER A 228 -43.34 22.82 -18.97
N PRO A 229 -43.37 23.84 -18.09
CA PRO A 229 -44.63 24.28 -17.49
C PRO A 229 -45.61 24.74 -18.58
N PRO A 230 -46.92 24.48 -18.45
CA PRO A 230 -47.90 24.94 -19.41
C PRO A 230 -47.90 26.49 -19.43
N SER A 231 -47.64 27.07 -20.60
CA SER A 231 -47.73 28.51 -20.82
C SER A 231 -49.15 29.01 -20.53
N PRO A 232 -49.33 30.11 -19.78
CA PRO A 232 -50.65 30.70 -19.60
C PRO A 232 -51.16 31.28 -20.93
N PRO A 233 -52.47 31.23 -21.23
CA PRO A 233 -53.02 31.74 -22.47
C PRO A 233 -52.94 33.27 -22.49
N LEU A 234 -52.24 33.82 -23.49
CA LEU A 234 -52.25 35.26 -23.77
C LEU A 234 -53.62 35.69 -24.33
N PRO A 235 -54.27 36.73 -23.76
CA PRO A 235 -55.38 37.41 -24.41
C PRO A 235 -54.85 38.27 -25.55
N GLY A 236 -55.53 38.23 -26.70
CA GLY A 236 -55.10 38.87 -27.93
C GLY A 236 -55.21 40.39 -27.97
N GLY A 237 -54.66 40.96 -29.05
CA GLY A 237 -55.06 42.25 -29.59
C GLY A 237 -53.91 43.21 -29.95
N GLY A 238 -53.68 43.39 -31.26
CA GLY A 238 -53.58 44.74 -31.84
C GLY A 238 -52.20 45.40 -32.06
N VAL A 239 -51.75 45.32 -33.32
CA VAL A 239 -51.16 46.40 -34.18
C VAL A 239 -50.04 47.32 -33.64
N GLY A 240 -48.90 47.34 -34.35
CA GLY A 240 -48.18 48.59 -34.67
C GLY A 240 -46.65 48.58 -34.67
N GLY A 241 -46.03 48.57 -35.86
CA GLY A 241 -44.93 49.49 -36.23
C GLY A 241 -43.48 49.24 -35.81
N THR A 242 -42.66 48.81 -36.79
CA THR A 242 -41.31 49.33 -37.17
C THR A 242 -40.17 49.53 -36.13
N GLY A 243 -38.98 48.99 -36.44
CA GLY A 243 -37.69 49.64 -36.14
C GLY A 243 -36.50 48.74 -35.81
N CYS A 244 -35.46 48.79 -36.64
CA CYS A 244 -34.16 48.11 -36.54
C CYS A 244 -33.34 48.35 -35.25
N GLY A 245 -32.43 47.41 -34.94
CA GLY A 245 -31.01 47.74 -34.71
C GLY A 245 -30.35 47.27 -33.40
N GLY A 246 -29.45 46.27 -33.52
CA GLY A 246 -28.09 46.33 -32.96
C GLY A 246 -27.81 45.99 -31.48
N GLY A 247 -27.23 44.81 -31.25
CA GLY A 247 -25.94 44.65 -30.54
C GLY A 247 -25.90 44.67 -29.01
N GLY A 248 -25.33 43.60 -28.42
CA GLY A 248 -24.64 43.66 -27.12
C GLY A 248 -25.09 42.60 -26.12
N GLY A 249 -24.39 41.46 -26.09
CA GLY A 249 -24.59 40.43 -25.07
C GLY A 249 -24.16 40.87 -23.67
N ARG A 250 -24.91 40.43 -22.66
CA ARG A 250 -24.48 40.36 -21.26
C ARG A 250 -24.64 38.93 -20.76
N LYS A 251 -23.55 38.37 -20.22
CA LYS A 251 -23.52 37.14 -19.44
C LYS A 251 -23.96 37.49 -18.02
N ASP A 252 -25.07 36.92 -17.57
CA ASP A 252 -25.45 36.94 -16.15
C ASP A 252 -24.80 35.73 -15.46
N THR A 253 -23.88 36.02 -14.54
CA THR A 253 -23.21 35.04 -13.66
C THR A 253 -24.00 34.89 -12.36
N PRO A 254 -24.24 33.66 -11.85
CA PRO A 254 -24.85 33.45 -10.53
C PRO A 254 -23.89 33.82 -9.38
N GLN A 255 -24.45 34.35 -8.29
CA GLN A 255 -23.76 34.78 -7.07
C GLN A 255 -24.19 33.86 -5.91
N PHE A 256 -23.24 33.23 -5.19
CA PHE A 256 -23.51 32.45 -3.97
C PHE A 256 -23.15 33.26 -2.70
N SER A 257 -23.83 32.98 -1.59
CA SER A 257 -23.60 33.64 -0.30
C SER A 257 -22.67 32.78 0.57
N ASP A 258 -21.62 33.38 1.13
CA ASP A 258 -20.69 32.78 2.08
C ASP A 258 -21.12 33.14 3.51
N GLU A 259 -21.59 32.18 4.31
CA GLU A 259 -21.55 32.27 5.79
C GLU A 259 -21.41 30.86 6.39
N GLU A 260 -20.28 30.58 7.07
CA GLU A 260 -20.23 29.70 8.24
C GLU A 260 -19.15 30.21 9.20
N ASP A 261 -19.55 30.47 10.45
CA ASP A 261 -18.71 30.84 11.60
C ASP A 261 -18.09 29.59 12.23
N GLU A 262 -16.77 29.63 12.52
CA GLU A 262 -16.09 28.71 13.42
C GLU A 262 -16.09 29.25 14.85
N GLY A 263 -16.37 28.38 15.83
CA GLY A 263 -16.16 28.70 17.24
C GLY A 263 -16.01 27.45 18.11
N GLY A 264 -14.79 27.21 18.61
CA GLY A 264 -14.50 26.22 19.65
C GLY A 264 -14.40 26.84 21.05
N SER A 265 -14.71 26.05 22.09
CA SER A 265 -13.88 25.81 23.31
C SER A 265 -14.70 25.52 24.59
N THR A 266 -14.37 24.38 25.22
CA THR A 266 -14.22 24.07 26.66
C THR A 266 -15.27 24.47 27.74
N GLY A 267 -15.70 23.47 28.54
CA GLY A 267 -15.55 23.52 30.02
C GLY A 267 -16.79 23.26 30.93
N VAL A 268 -16.78 22.10 31.61
CA VAL A 268 -17.18 21.79 33.02
C VAL A 268 -18.67 21.88 33.49
N GLY A 269 -19.16 20.81 34.14
CA GLY A 269 -20.53 20.60 34.71
C GLY A 269 -20.82 21.33 36.05
N PRO A 270 -21.74 20.89 36.96
CA PRO A 270 -22.47 19.59 37.08
C PRO A 270 -24.00 19.64 37.47
N HIS A 271 -24.71 18.50 37.23
CA HIS A 271 -25.87 17.86 37.95
C HIS A 271 -27.09 18.67 38.50
N PRO A 272 -28.20 18.03 38.94
CA PRO A 272 -28.94 16.85 38.45
C PRO A 272 -30.48 17.09 38.40
N ASN A 273 -31.27 16.25 37.72
CA ASN A 273 -32.60 15.92 38.26
C ASN A 273 -33.14 14.54 37.88
N LYS A 274 -33.75 13.91 38.88
CA LYS A 274 -34.36 12.56 38.91
C LYS A 274 -35.82 12.62 38.47
N ASN A 275 -36.29 11.55 37.82
CA ASN A 275 -37.44 10.70 38.22
C ASN A 275 -37.81 9.78 37.04
N ASN A 276 -37.67 8.45 37.20
CA ASN A 276 -38.74 7.49 37.57
C ASN A 276 -39.88 7.48 36.54
N ASN A 277 -40.39 6.39 35.99
CA ASN A 277 -40.45 4.94 36.28
C ASN A 277 -41.13 4.36 35.00
N LYS A 278 -40.93 3.13 34.51
CA LYS A 278 -41.45 1.89 35.08
C LYS A 278 -41.07 0.74 34.14
N LYS A 279 -40.57 -0.34 34.74
CA LYS A 279 -40.43 -1.68 34.17
C LYS A 279 -41.78 -2.19 33.64
N ILE A 280 -41.79 -2.79 32.46
CA ILE A 280 -42.70 -3.88 32.10
C ILE A 280 -41.84 -5.09 31.79
N ILE A 281 -41.86 -6.04 32.72
CA ILE A 281 -41.29 -7.37 32.57
C ILE A 281 -42.38 -8.20 31.86
N GLY A 282 -42.19 -8.45 30.57
CA GLY A 282 -42.90 -9.50 29.85
C GLY A 282 -42.08 -10.79 29.91
N LYS A 283 -42.43 -11.68 30.84
CA LYS A 283 -42.06 -13.10 30.77
C LYS A 283 -42.65 -13.66 29.47
N LEU A 284 -41.81 -14.18 28.57
CA LEU A 284 -42.25 -15.21 27.63
C LEU A 284 -41.47 -16.49 27.89
N SER A 285 -42.25 -17.55 27.89
CA SER A 285 -41.94 -18.94 28.22
C SER A 285 -40.67 -19.47 27.56
N THR A 286 -39.86 -20.15 28.36
CA THR A 286 -39.00 -21.25 27.93
C THR A 286 -39.83 -22.28 27.15
N GLY A 287 -39.47 -22.46 25.88
CA GLY A 287 -39.85 -23.60 25.05
C GLY A 287 -38.57 -24.08 24.37
N GLY A 288 -38.09 -25.26 24.78
CA GLY A 288 -36.89 -25.87 24.23
C GLY A 288 -37.07 -26.26 22.76
N GLY A 289 -35.97 -26.16 22.01
CA GLY A 289 -35.85 -26.53 20.62
C GLY A 289 -34.63 -25.82 20.05
N GLY A 290 -33.46 -26.49 20.13
CA GLY A 290 -32.23 -25.98 19.52
C GLY A 290 -32.47 -25.76 18.03
N VAL A 291 -32.33 -24.52 17.57
CA VAL A 291 -32.37 -24.21 16.15
C VAL A 291 -30.93 -24.16 15.68
N ASN A 292 -30.40 -25.29 15.23
CA ASN A 292 -29.17 -25.31 14.46
C ASN A 292 -29.37 -24.39 13.26
N ALA A 293 -28.49 -23.38 13.11
CA ALA A 293 -28.46 -22.58 11.89
C ALA A 293 -28.27 -23.53 10.69
N PRO A 294 -29.10 -23.45 9.63
CA PRO A 294 -28.91 -24.30 8.46
C PRO A 294 -27.52 -24.05 7.88
N LEU A 295 -26.75 -25.13 7.68
CA LEU A 295 -25.51 -25.07 6.91
C LEU A 295 -25.80 -24.39 5.56
N PRO A 296 -24.88 -23.55 5.04
CA PRO A 296 -24.91 -23.14 3.65
C PRO A 296 -24.96 -24.37 2.72
N PRO A 297 -25.44 -24.23 1.47
CA PRO A 297 -25.50 -25.34 0.52
C PRO A 297 -24.15 -26.06 0.48
N CYS A 298 -24.15 -27.33 0.89
CA CYS A 298 -22.97 -28.14 1.14
C CYS A 298 -23.03 -29.37 0.25
N SER A 299 -21.88 -29.89 -0.17
CA SER A 299 -21.82 -31.00 -1.13
C SER A 299 -22.55 -32.25 -0.62
N ASP A 300 -23.26 -32.93 -1.52
CA ASP A 300 -23.91 -34.22 -1.22
C ASP A 300 -22.91 -35.33 -0.90
N LEU A 301 -21.63 -35.14 -1.23
CA LEU A 301 -20.53 -36.06 -0.96
C LEU A 301 -20.20 -36.21 0.54
N LEU A 302 -20.62 -35.26 1.38
CA LEU A 302 -20.34 -35.32 2.83
C LEU A 302 -21.32 -36.27 3.55
N ILE A 303 -20.76 -37.19 4.33
CA ILE A 303 -21.53 -38.09 5.20
C ILE A 303 -22.32 -37.33 6.26
N ALA A 304 -23.42 -37.93 6.74
CA ALA A 304 -24.34 -37.29 7.68
C ALA A 304 -23.65 -36.80 8.97
N ASP A 305 -22.75 -37.62 9.53
CA ASP A 305 -22.03 -37.28 10.75
C ASP A 305 -21.11 -36.07 10.56
N MET A 306 -20.42 -35.99 9.42
CA MET A 306 -19.58 -34.84 9.08
C MET A 306 -20.41 -33.57 8.86
N LYS A 307 -21.58 -33.67 8.20
CA LYS A 307 -22.53 -32.54 8.07
C LYS A 307 -23.02 -32.04 9.44
N ASN A 308 -23.22 -32.93 10.41
CA ASN A 308 -23.60 -32.53 11.76
C ASN A 308 -22.49 -31.72 12.45
N HIS A 309 -21.24 -32.21 12.41
CA HIS A 309 -20.10 -31.49 12.99
C HIS A 309 -19.82 -30.14 12.28
N MET A 310 -19.99 -30.07 10.95
CA MET A 310 -19.87 -28.82 10.19
C MET A 310 -20.95 -27.81 10.59
N SER A 311 -22.17 -28.26 10.92
CA SER A 311 -23.24 -27.40 11.44
C SER A 311 -22.89 -26.84 12.81
N THR A 312 -22.31 -27.68 13.68
CA THR A 312 -21.84 -27.28 15.01
C THR A 312 -20.72 -26.23 14.91
N LEU A 313 -19.80 -26.39 13.95
CA LEU A 313 -18.77 -25.40 13.66
C LEU A 313 -19.34 -24.07 13.14
N TYR A 314 -20.37 -24.11 12.30
CA TYR A 314 -20.98 -22.92 11.69
C TYR A 314 -21.85 -22.12 12.67
N SER A 315 -22.45 -22.78 13.67
CA SER A 315 -23.33 -22.14 14.63
C SER A 315 -22.62 -21.01 15.40
N ALA A 316 -23.21 -19.82 15.36
CA ALA A 316 -22.69 -18.66 16.08
C ALA A 316 -22.86 -18.78 17.61
N ASP A 317 -23.80 -19.59 18.07
CA ASP A 317 -24.14 -19.75 19.49
C ASP A 317 -23.17 -20.68 20.25
N ASN A 318 -22.35 -21.46 19.54
CA ASN A 318 -21.39 -22.38 20.14
C ASN A 318 -20.09 -21.66 20.52
N ASP A 319 -19.54 -22.03 21.68
CA ASP A 319 -18.25 -21.55 22.17
C ASP A 319 -17.06 -22.17 21.42
N SER A 320 -15.85 -21.67 21.70
CA SER A 320 -14.63 -22.11 21.00
C SER A 320 -14.28 -23.56 21.31
N GLU A 321 -14.53 -24.02 22.54
CA GLU A 321 -14.24 -25.39 22.97
C GLU A 321 -15.10 -26.41 22.22
N THR A 322 -16.42 -26.21 22.18
CA THR A 322 -17.35 -27.08 21.42
C THR A 322 -17.00 -27.11 19.93
N LYS A 323 -16.56 -25.97 19.38
CA LYS A 323 -16.11 -25.88 17.99
C LYS A 323 -14.80 -26.65 17.76
N CYS A 324 -13.84 -26.56 18.68
CA CYS A 324 -12.61 -27.34 18.62
C CYS A 324 -12.88 -28.85 18.69
N GLU A 325 -13.75 -29.30 19.59
CA GLU A 325 -14.16 -30.72 19.68
C GLU A 325 -14.83 -31.21 18.38
N SER A 326 -15.67 -30.37 17.77
CA SER A 326 -16.30 -30.67 16.48
C SER A 326 -15.28 -30.76 15.35
N MET A 327 -14.27 -29.89 15.34
CA MET A 327 -13.18 -29.98 14.38
C MET A 327 -12.32 -31.22 14.60
N ASP A 328 -12.04 -31.58 15.85
CA ASP A 328 -11.27 -32.80 16.19
C ASP A 328 -12.02 -34.05 15.70
N SER A 329 -13.35 -34.10 15.89
CA SER A 329 -14.20 -35.16 15.36
C SER A 329 -14.16 -35.25 13.83
N ILE A 330 -14.17 -34.12 13.12
CA ILE A 330 -14.03 -34.09 11.65
C ILE A 330 -12.66 -34.62 11.23
N VAL A 331 -11.58 -34.19 11.89
CA VAL A 331 -10.22 -34.66 11.61
C VAL A 331 -10.12 -36.17 11.88
N GLU A 332 -10.69 -36.68 12.97
CA GLU A 332 -10.73 -38.11 13.26
C GLU A 332 -11.48 -38.91 12.18
N LEU A 333 -12.59 -38.39 11.65
CA LEU A 333 -13.32 -39.04 10.56
C LEU A 333 -12.45 -39.13 9.30
N ILE A 334 -11.80 -38.03 8.92
CA ILE A 334 -10.87 -37.99 7.78
C ILE A 334 -9.72 -38.99 7.95
N LEU A 335 -9.23 -39.17 9.17
CA LEU A 335 -8.12 -40.08 9.46
C LEU A 335 -8.51 -41.56 9.57
N LYS A 336 -9.81 -41.87 9.70
CA LYS A 336 -10.32 -43.25 9.88
C LYS A 336 -10.80 -43.89 8.57
N GLU A 337 -11.30 -43.09 7.63
CA GLU A 337 -11.87 -43.57 6.36
C GLU A 337 -11.00 -43.17 5.18
N ASP A 338 -10.86 -44.03 4.17
CA ASP A 338 -10.16 -43.72 2.93
C ASP A 338 -11.08 -42.93 1.98
N TYR A 339 -11.12 -41.60 2.15
CA TYR A 339 -11.86 -40.71 1.25
C TYR A 339 -11.14 -40.53 -0.09
N ASP A 340 -11.90 -40.46 -1.17
CA ASP A 340 -11.41 -40.08 -2.49
C ASP A 340 -11.17 -38.56 -2.58
N GLN A 341 -10.41 -38.15 -3.59
CA GLN A 341 -9.99 -36.76 -3.79
C GLN A 341 -11.19 -35.79 -3.87
N ASP A 342 -12.27 -36.18 -4.56
CA ASP A 342 -13.45 -35.33 -4.73
C ASP A 342 -14.15 -35.08 -3.39
N THR A 343 -14.19 -36.08 -2.51
CA THR A 343 -14.74 -35.93 -1.15
C THR A 343 -13.83 -35.06 -0.28
N LEU A 344 -12.50 -35.25 -0.32
CA LEU A 344 -11.55 -34.39 0.40
C LEU A 344 -11.65 -32.92 -0.04
N ASN A 345 -11.81 -32.69 -1.34
CA ASN A 345 -12.02 -31.34 -1.89
C ASN A 345 -13.35 -30.74 -1.42
N ALA A 346 -14.41 -31.53 -1.38
CA ALA A 346 -15.70 -31.09 -0.85
C ALA A 346 -15.63 -30.72 0.64
N ILE A 347 -14.85 -31.46 1.43
CA ILE A 347 -14.58 -31.15 2.85
C ILE A 347 -13.85 -29.80 2.96
N GLY A 348 -12.74 -29.61 2.24
CA GLY A 348 -11.96 -28.37 2.27
C GLY A 348 -12.78 -27.13 1.90
N ASN A 349 -13.56 -27.21 0.81
CA ASN A 349 -14.45 -26.13 0.38
C ASN A 349 -15.56 -25.83 1.40
N THR A 350 -16.12 -26.87 2.03
CA THR A 350 -17.13 -26.68 3.09
C THR A 350 -16.53 -26.02 4.31
N LEU A 351 -15.35 -26.45 4.74
CA LEU A 351 -14.61 -25.84 5.86
C LEU A 351 -14.30 -24.36 5.58
N ALA A 352 -13.97 -24.00 4.35
CA ALA A 352 -13.71 -22.60 3.96
C ALA A 352 -14.93 -21.71 4.23
N VAL A 353 -16.13 -22.20 3.92
CA VAL A 353 -17.38 -21.48 4.17
C VAL A 353 -17.71 -21.45 5.66
N VAL A 354 -17.58 -22.59 6.34
CA VAL A 354 -17.94 -22.74 7.76
C VAL A 354 -17.03 -21.91 8.67
N LEU A 355 -15.73 -21.88 8.38
CA LEU A 355 -14.73 -21.14 9.15
C LEU A 355 -14.55 -19.69 8.68
N HIS A 356 -15.29 -19.24 7.65
CA HIS A 356 -15.10 -17.92 7.05
C HIS A 356 -15.13 -16.78 8.08
N SER A 357 -16.09 -16.80 9.01
CA SER A 357 -16.18 -15.78 10.07
C SER A 357 -14.96 -15.79 11.01
N GLN A 358 -14.42 -16.96 11.33
CA GLN A 358 -13.26 -17.11 12.21
C GLN A 358 -11.94 -16.73 11.50
N LEU A 359 -11.88 -16.95 10.18
CA LEU A 359 -10.73 -16.64 9.33
C LEU A 359 -10.64 -15.16 8.92
N THR A 360 -11.78 -14.46 8.86
CA THR A 360 -11.87 -13.05 8.43
C THR A 360 -11.99 -12.05 9.57
N THR A 361 -12.22 -12.50 10.80
CA THR A 361 -12.27 -11.59 11.96
C THR A 361 -10.85 -11.23 12.38
N ASN A 362 -10.47 -9.97 12.16
CA ASN A 362 -9.22 -9.38 12.65
C ASN A 362 -9.10 -9.61 14.18
N GLY A 363 -8.08 -10.37 14.60
CA GLY A 363 -7.86 -10.70 16.00
C GLY A 363 -7.20 -12.06 16.25
N SER A 364 -6.54 -12.68 15.27
CA SER A 364 -5.73 -13.88 15.48
C SER A 364 -4.48 -13.60 16.32
N PHE A 365 -3.90 -12.42 16.18
CA PHE A 365 -2.75 -11.99 16.97
C PHE A 365 -3.18 -11.09 18.16
N PRO A 366 -2.75 -11.38 19.40
CA PRO A 366 -3.12 -10.59 20.57
C PRO A 366 -2.42 -9.23 20.58
N GLU A 367 -3.12 -8.18 21.03
CA GLU A 367 -2.54 -6.82 21.17
C GLU A 367 -1.31 -6.79 22.09
N ASN A 368 -1.29 -7.67 23.10
CA ASN A 368 -0.16 -7.90 23.99
C ASN A 368 0.28 -9.37 23.87
N PRO A 369 1.33 -9.67 23.08
CA PRO A 369 1.79 -11.04 22.84
C PRO A 369 2.62 -11.57 24.02
N THR A 370 1.96 -11.85 25.15
CA THR A 370 2.55 -12.65 26.23
C THR A 370 2.46 -14.13 25.89
N SER A 371 3.31 -14.98 26.48
CA SER A 371 3.28 -16.44 26.24
C SER A 371 1.88 -17.04 26.41
N GLU A 372 1.15 -16.66 27.48
CA GLU A 372 -0.23 -17.11 27.76
C GLU A 372 -1.23 -16.72 26.65
N TYR A 373 -1.34 -15.43 26.31
CA TYR A 373 -2.23 -14.99 25.21
C TYR A 373 -1.89 -15.56 23.84
N LEU A 374 -0.61 -15.87 23.58
CA LEU A 374 -0.20 -16.53 22.34
C LEU A 374 -0.65 -17.99 22.32
N GLU A 375 -0.53 -18.71 23.45
CA GLU A 375 -1.05 -20.08 23.59
C GLU A 375 -2.57 -20.13 23.44
N ASP A 376 -3.30 -19.20 24.06
CA ASP A 376 -4.76 -19.09 23.89
C ASP A 376 -5.15 -18.81 22.44
N SER A 377 -4.35 -18.01 21.72
CA SER A 377 -4.65 -17.62 20.33
C SER A 377 -4.62 -18.80 19.36
N ILE A 378 -3.83 -19.85 19.64
CA ILE A 378 -3.78 -21.09 18.86
C ILE A 378 -4.81 -22.14 19.33
N GLY A 379 -5.66 -21.81 20.31
CA GLY A 379 -6.78 -22.63 20.78
C GLY A 379 -8.04 -22.55 19.91
N ARG A 380 -7.90 -22.36 18.60
CA ARG A 380 -9.01 -22.18 17.64
C ARG A 380 -9.30 -23.43 16.84
N PRO A 381 -10.53 -23.60 16.31
CA PRO A 381 -10.90 -24.78 15.53
C PRO A 381 -9.92 -25.11 14.39
N LEU A 382 -9.54 -24.12 13.57
CA LEU A 382 -8.56 -24.35 12.49
C LEU A 382 -7.22 -24.89 12.99
N CYS A 383 -6.78 -24.48 14.17
CA CYS A 383 -5.51 -24.94 14.75
C CYS A 383 -5.54 -26.43 15.15
N VAL A 384 -6.73 -27.04 15.29
CA VAL A 384 -6.87 -28.48 15.48
C VAL A 384 -6.38 -29.23 14.23
N LEU A 385 -6.73 -28.75 13.03
CA LEU A 385 -6.20 -29.31 11.78
C LEU A 385 -4.68 -29.17 11.69
N PHE A 386 -4.14 -27.99 12.02
CA PHE A 386 -2.70 -27.75 12.04
C PHE A 386 -1.98 -28.64 13.06
N ARG A 387 -2.57 -28.83 14.25
CA ARG A 387 -2.06 -29.70 15.31
C ARG A 387 -1.93 -31.14 14.82
N SER A 388 -2.99 -31.66 14.19
CA SER A 388 -3.01 -33.03 13.69
C SER A 388 -2.01 -33.23 12.55
N LEU A 389 -1.87 -32.27 11.64
CA LEU A 389 -0.80 -32.28 10.62
C LEU A 389 0.60 -32.35 11.25
N CYS A 390 0.85 -31.60 12.32
CA CYS A 390 2.15 -31.60 13.00
C CYS A 390 2.47 -32.89 13.77
N GLN A 391 1.47 -33.74 14.05
CA GLN A 391 1.65 -35.02 14.75
C GLN A 391 1.93 -36.18 13.79
N LEU A 392 1.67 -36.00 12.50
CA LEU A 392 1.88 -37.00 11.45
C LEU A 392 3.28 -36.88 10.85
N ARG A 393 3.76 -37.98 10.25
CA ARG A 393 5.03 -38.02 9.53
C ARG A 393 4.81 -37.72 8.05
N GLU A 394 5.85 -37.26 7.37
CA GLU A 394 5.84 -36.96 5.92
C GLU A 394 5.37 -38.15 5.06
N ASP A 395 5.86 -39.37 5.35
CA ASP A 395 5.50 -40.59 4.60
C ASP A 395 4.10 -41.17 4.93
N ASP A 396 3.34 -40.51 5.82
CA ASP A 396 2.04 -41.02 6.27
C ASP A 396 0.96 -40.64 5.25
N SER A 397 0.24 -41.62 4.69
CA SER A 397 -0.86 -41.34 3.76
C SER A 397 -1.93 -40.43 4.36
N ARG A 398 -2.08 -40.48 5.68
CA ARG A 398 -2.98 -39.61 6.45
C ARG A 398 -2.55 -38.13 6.42
N PHE A 399 -1.25 -37.87 6.33
CA PHE A 399 -0.74 -36.51 6.14
C PHE A 399 -1.22 -35.96 4.79
N SER A 400 -1.09 -36.75 3.72
CA SER A 400 -1.55 -36.37 2.38
C SER A 400 -3.05 -36.05 2.34
N MET A 401 -3.87 -36.81 3.09
CA MET A 401 -5.32 -36.54 3.18
C MET A 401 -5.63 -35.21 3.85
N LEU A 402 -5.00 -34.91 4.99
CA LEU A 402 -5.19 -33.63 5.68
C LEU A 402 -4.57 -32.46 4.90
N ALA A 403 -3.44 -32.67 4.22
CA ALA A 403 -2.82 -31.68 3.35
C ALA A 403 -3.73 -31.34 2.16
N CYS A 404 -4.44 -32.33 1.60
CA CYS A 404 -5.45 -32.13 0.56
C CYS A 404 -6.62 -31.26 1.02
N VAL A 405 -7.14 -31.52 2.21
CA VAL A 405 -8.22 -30.69 2.78
C VAL A 405 -7.70 -29.27 3.00
N LEU A 406 -6.46 -29.13 3.48
CA LEU A 406 -5.83 -27.84 3.72
C LEU A 406 -5.53 -27.06 2.42
N SER A 407 -5.13 -27.72 1.33
CA SER A 407 -4.88 -27.08 0.04
C SER A 407 -6.13 -26.50 -0.58
N GLU A 408 -7.26 -27.21 -0.45
CA GLU A 408 -8.56 -26.74 -0.92
C GLU A 408 -9.07 -25.59 -0.05
N LEU A 409 -8.89 -25.70 1.27
CA LEU A 409 -9.15 -24.60 2.20
C LEU A 409 -8.31 -23.35 1.87
N TYR A 410 -7.03 -23.51 1.54
CA TYR A 410 -6.14 -22.41 1.13
C TYR A 410 -6.55 -21.79 -0.21
N SER A 411 -6.97 -22.62 -1.17
CA SER A 411 -7.44 -22.15 -2.48
C SER A 411 -8.68 -21.27 -2.36
N ALA A 412 -9.58 -21.60 -1.44
CA ALA A 412 -10.77 -20.79 -1.14
C ALA A 412 -10.45 -19.60 -0.21
N THR A 413 -9.52 -19.76 0.74
CA THR A 413 -9.18 -18.76 1.76
C THR A 413 -7.66 -18.66 1.96
N PRO A 414 -6.96 -17.78 1.20
CA PRO A 414 -5.49 -17.73 1.18
C PRO A 414 -4.82 -17.35 2.52
N CYS A 415 -5.54 -16.74 3.47
CA CYS A 415 -4.95 -16.37 4.77
C CYS A 415 -4.49 -17.56 5.61
N VAL A 416 -4.97 -18.76 5.28
CA VAL A 416 -4.58 -20.02 5.92
C VAL A 416 -3.06 -20.26 5.85
N GLY A 417 -2.39 -19.80 4.79
CA GLY A 417 -0.94 -19.99 4.62
C GLY A 417 -0.11 -19.32 5.72
N TYR A 418 -0.32 -18.02 5.95
CA TYR A 418 0.40 -17.32 7.03
C TYR A 418 -0.10 -17.69 8.44
N LEU A 419 -1.35 -18.13 8.57
CA LEU A 419 -1.88 -18.66 9.85
C LEU A 419 -1.24 -20.00 10.22
N LEU A 420 -0.91 -20.84 9.23
CA LEU A 420 -0.12 -22.05 9.45
C LEU A 420 1.30 -21.67 9.93
N LEU A 421 1.97 -20.71 9.30
CA LEU A 421 3.27 -20.20 9.76
C LEU A 421 3.20 -19.70 11.21
N TYR A 422 2.14 -18.97 11.56
CA TYR A 422 1.90 -18.50 12.92
C TYR A 422 1.73 -19.65 13.93
N TYR A 423 0.89 -20.62 13.60
CA TYR A 423 0.69 -21.80 14.44
C TYR A 423 2.01 -22.57 14.68
N LEU A 424 2.78 -22.79 13.62
CA LEU A 424 4.06 -23.48 13.70
C LEU A 424 5.05 -22.71 14.60
N TYR A 425 5.07 -21.38 14.48
CA TYR A 425 5.92 -20.54 15.31
C TYR A 425 5.54 -20.63 16.79
N VAL A 426 4.28 -20.38 17.15
CA VAL A 426 3.83 -20.39 18.55
C VAL A 426 3.96 -21.78 19.16
N SER A 427 3.52 -22.83 18.45
CA SER A 427 3.57 -24.20 18.97
C SER A 427 5.00 -24.74 19.17
N SER A 428 5.99 -24.17 18.47
CA SER A 428 7.41 -24.48 18.70
C SER A 428 7.97 -23.80 19.96
N HIS A 429 7.43 -22.64 20.37
CA HIS A 429 7.87 -21.89 21.55
C HIS A 429 7.32 -22.49 22.84
N SER A 430 6.02 -22.81 22.89
CA SER A 430 5.39 -23.49 24.04
C SER A 430 6.09 -24.80 24.40
N SER A 431 6.53 -25.54 23.39
CA SER A 431 7.24 -26.82 23.57
C SER A 431 8.64 -26.62 24.17
N ARG A 432 9.29 -25.47 23.94
CA ARG A 432 10.64 -25.15 24.44
C ARG A 432 10.61 -24.62 25.87
N GLU A 433 9.64 -23.77 26.22
CA GLU A 433 9.46 -23.25 27.59
C GLU A 433 9.10 -24.39 28.56
N SER A 434 8.27 -25.34 28.12
CA SER A 434 7.90 -26.54 28.89
C SER A 434 9.08 -27.47 29.21
N GLN A 435 10.15 -27.43 28.41
CA GLN A 435 11.36 -28.23 28.63
C GLN A 435 12.41 -27.49 29.48
N GLN A 436 12.42 -26.16 29.48
CA GLN A 436 13.35 -25.37 30.31
C GLN A 436 12.96 -25.30 31.79
N SER A 437 11.69 -25.49 32.13
CA SER A 437 11.19 -25.41 33.51
C SER A 437 11.62 -26.58 34.43
N TYR A 438 12.31 -27.60 33.92
CA TYR A 438 12.77 -28.77 34.70
C TYR A 438 14.30 -28.89 34.86
N THR A 439 15.10 -27.90 34.46
CA THR A 439 16.55 -27.92 34.71
C THR A 439 17.01 -26.66 35.45
N SER A 440 17.02 -26.76 36.78
CA SER A 440 17.67 -25.77 37.65
C SER A 440 19.19 -25.84 37.50
N GLU A 441 19.79 -24.66 37.38
CA GLU A 441 21.20 -24.34 37.68
C GLU A 441 22.29 -25.03 36.85
N SER A 442 22.51 -24.53 35.63
CA SER A 442 23.87 -24.30 35.14
C SER A 442 23.86 -23.35 33.94
N MET A 443 24.76 -22.36 33.98
CA MET A 443 25.00 -21.38 32.92
C MET A 443 25.05 -22.02 31.53
N PRO A 444 24.35 -21.49 30.50
CA PRO A 444 24.48 -22.00 29.15
C PRO A 444 25.84 -21.57 28.58
N ASN A 445 26.73 -22.54 28.44
CA ASN A 445 28.00 -22.41 27.73
C ASN A 445 27.68 -22.39 26.21
N PRO A 446 28.05 -21.37 25.42
CA PRO A 446 27.53 -21.17 24.07
C PRO A 446 28.27 -21.98 23.00
N LYS A 447 28.72 -23.20 23.32
CA LYS A 447 29.35 -24.10 22.35
C LYS A 447 28.96 -25.54 22.68
N MET A 448 28.49 -26.24 21.64
CA MET A 448 28.37 -27.70 21.52
C MET A 448 26.99 -28.30 21.86
N ASN A 449 26.09 -28.35 20.87
CA ASN A 449 25.41 -29.59 20.44
C ASN A 449 24.58 -29.35 19.17
N SER A 450 25.13 -29.74 18.02
CA SER A 450 24.47 -29.64 16.69
C SER A 450 23.61 -30.85 16.34
N ASN A 451 23.46 -31.85 17.23
CA ASN A 451 22.95 -33.18 16.83
C ASN A 451 21.61 -33.60 17.47
N ASN A 452 20.87 -32.72 18.16
CA ASN A 452 19.55 -33.06 18.73
C ASN A 452 18.36 -32.29 18.13
N ASN A 453 18.54 -31.56 17.02
CA ASN A 453 17.50 -30.70 16.44
C ASN A 453 16.52 -31.41 15.48
N GLU A 454 16.72 -32.69 15.14
CA GLU A 454 15.92 -33.34 14.08
C GLU A 454 14.48 -33.71 14.51
N ASN A 455 14.20 -33.89 15.82
CA ASN A 455 12.93 -34.46 16.26
C ASN A 455 11.80 -33.46 16.55
N ASN A 456 11.99 -32.16 16.32
CA ASN A 456 10.96 -31.17 16.69
C ASN A 456 10.81 -30.00 15.70
N ASN A 457 11.43 -30.08 14.53
CA ASN A 457 11.31 -29.02 13.55
C ASN A 457 10.02 -29.17 12.73
N LYS A 458 8.91 -28.62 13.23
CA LYS A 458 7.60 -28.65 12.56
C LYS A 458 7.57 -27.82 11.26
N SER A 459 8.65 -27.15 10.87
CA SER A 459 8.73 -26.36 9.64
C SER A 459 8.57 -27.20 8.36
N PHE A 460 8.84 -28.52 8.40
CA PHE A 460 8.60 -29.42 7.27
C PHE A 460 7.12 -29.42 6.83
N VAL A 461 6.19 -29.24 7.77
CA VAL A 461 4.73 -29.23 7.48
C VAL A 461 4.38 -28.15 6.47
N TYR A 462 4.99 -26.96 6.58
CA TYR A 462 4.75 -25.89 5.61
C TYR A 462 5.42 -26.17 4.25
N LYS A 463 6.59 -26.82 4.24
CA LYS A 463 7.26 -27.21 2.99
C LYS A 463 6.44 -28.24 2.21
N GLU A 464 5.97 -29.27 2.90
CA GLU A 464 5.14 -30.32 2.31
C GLU A 464 3.78 -29.78 1.85
N PHE A 465 3.18 -28.88 2.64
CA PHE A 465 1.99 -28.16 2.21
C PHE A 465 2.23 -27.38 0.91
N CYS A 466 3.37 -26.68 0.76
CA CYS A 466 3.73 -25.97 -0.48
C CYS A 466 3.87 -26.92 -1.68
N SER A 467 4.48 -28.09 -1.46
CA SER A 467 4.59 -29.15 -2.47
C SER A 467 3.21 -29.63 -2.93
N PHE A 468 2.24 -29.75 -2.00
CA PHE A 468 0.89 -30.22 -2.30
C PHE A 468 0.08 -29.23 -3.16
N ILE A 469 0.30 -27.93 -2.99
CA ILE A 469 -0.34 -26.88 -3.81
C ILE A 469 0.40 -26.58 -5.13
N ASP A 470 1.42 -27.37 -5.47
CA ASP A 470 2.25 -27.24 -6.68
C ASP A 470 2.85 -25.84 -6.86
N LYS A 471 3.36 -25.27 -5.75
CA LYS A 471 4.03 -23.96 -5.74
C LYS A 471 5.39 -24.05 -5.08
N GLU A 472 6.35 -23.32 -5.65
CA GLU A 472 7.69 -23.16 -5.06
C GLU A 472 7.60 -22.49 -3.69
N LEU A 473 8.36 -23.00 -2.71
CA LEU A 473 8.36 -22.54 -1.33
C LEU A 473 8.61 -21.03 -1.20
N GLU A 474 9.53 -20.47 -1.99
CA GLU A 474 9.81 -19.03 -2.01
C GLU A 474 8.58 -18.20 -2.45
N SER A 475 7.85 -18.68 -3.46
CA SER A 475 6.64 -18.03 -3.98
C SER A 475 5.50 -18.10 -2.97
N CYS A 476 5.34 -19.22 -2.26
CA CYS A 476 4.38 -19.37 -1.17
C CYS A 476 4.68 -18.41 -0.03
N LEU A 477 5.94 -18.39 0.46
CA LEU A 477 6.37 -17.49 1.52
C LEU A 477 6.13 -16.02 1.14
N LEU A 478 6.47 -15.63 -0.09
CA LEU A 478 6.23 -14.26 -0.55
C LEU A 478 4.73 -13.92 -0.57
N THR A 479 3.90 -14.80 -1.13
CA THR A 479 2.45 -14.60 -1.22
C THR A 479 1.82 -14.50 0.17
N ASP A 480 2.15 -15.43 1.06
CA ASP A 480 1.55 -15.53 2.38
C ASP A 480 2.01 -14.39 3.30
N LEU A 481 3.29 -13.98 3.23
CA LEU A 481 3.78 -12.82 3.97
C LEU A 481 3.21 -11.51 3.44
N THR A 482 3.03 -11.36 2.13
CA THR A 482 2.36 -10.19 1.54
C THR A 482 0.91 -10.11 2.01
N LEU A 483 0.21 -11.23 2.04
CA LEU A 483 -1.17 -11.26 2.53
C LEU A 483 -1.23 -11.04 4.05
N CYS A 484 -0.25 -11.52 4.81
CA CYS A 484 -0.13 -11.22 6.24
C CYS A 484 0.11 -9.71 6.45
N GLN A 485 0.95 -9.11 5.63
CA GLN A 485 1.26 -7.69 5.65
C GLN A 485 0.02 -6.81 5.40
N GLU A 486 -0.84 -7.21 4.47
CA GLU A 486 -2.09 -6.51 4.16
C GLU A 486 -3.13 -6.62 5.28
N ASN A 487 -3.18 -7.76 5.98
CA ASN A 487 -4.19 -8.05 6.99
C ASN A 487 -3.76 -7.64 8.42
N ASP A 488 -2.54 -7.96 8.82
CA ASP A 488 -2.00 -7.71 10.16
C ASP A 488 -0.46 -7.50 10.14
N PRO A 489 0.00 -6.24 10.05
CA PRO A 489 1.43 -5.89 10.09
C PRO A 489 2.14 -6.28 11.41
N ASN A 490 1.42 -6.36 12.53
CA ASN A 490 2.02 -6.74 13.81
C ASN A 490 2.35 -8.23 13.83
N LEU A 491 1.42 -9.05 13.33
CA LEU A 491 1.64 -10.47 13.15
C LEU A 491 2.82 -10.72 12.19
N LEU A 492 2.91 -9.98 11.08
CA LEU A 492 4.04 -10.08 10.16
C LEU A 492 5.37 -9.85 10.91
N CYS A 493 5.49 -8.76 11.66
CA CYS A 493 6.71 -8.45 12.42
C CYS A 493 7.06 -9.54 13.43
N TYR A 494 6.05 -10.17 14.04
CA TYR A 494 6.23 -11.30 14.95
C TYR A 494 6.72 -12.57 14.22
N LEU A 495 6.26 -12.80 12.98
CA LEU A 495 6.63 -13.95 12.15
C LEU A 495 8.02 -13.84 11.52
N VAL A 496 8.51 -12.63 11.24
CA VAL A 496 9.79 -12.42 10.55
C VAL A 496 10.94 -13.23 11.17
N PRO A 497 11.20 -13.18 12.49
CA PRO A 497 12.27 -13.97 13.10
C PRO A 497 12.14 -15.47 12.88
N TYR A 498 10.93 -16.01 12.90
CA TYR A 498 10.68 -17.43 12.66
C TYR A 498 11.02 -17.80 11.21
N VAL A 499 10.46 -17.07 10.26
CA VAL A 499 10.62 -17.37 8.82
C VAL A 499 12.09 -17.27 8.40
N TYR A 500 12.81 -16.26 8.88
CA TYR A 500 14.24 -16.10 8.58
C TYR A 500 15.13 -17.20 9.18
N ASN A 501 14.74 -17.77 10.32
CA ASN A 501 15.50 -18.84 10.97
C ASN A 501 15.19 -20.22 10.38
N GLU A 502 13.94 -20.49 9.99
CA GLU A 502 13.53 -21.80 9.47
C GLU A 502 13.73 -21.96 7.95
N PHE A 503 13.68 -20.86 7.18
CA PHE A 503 13.80 -20.89 5.72
C PHE A 503 14.93 -20.00 5.17
N PRO A 504 16.15 -19.99 5.76
CA PRO A 504 17.18 -19.02 5.43
C PRO A 504 17.63 -19.07 3.96
N GLU A 505 17.56 -20.23 3.32
CA GLU A 505 17.96 -20.42 1.91
C GLU A 505 17.07 -19.66 0.92
N HIS A 506 15.82 -19.36 1.30
CA HIS A 506 14.85 -18.69 0.42
C HIS A 506 14.63 -17.21 0.77
N VAL A 507 14.92 -16.80 2.01
CA VAL A 507 14.55 -15.47 2.51
C VAL A 507 15.73 -14.55 2.81
N VAL A 508 16.91 -15.10 3.13
CA VAL A 508 18.11 -14.27 3.37
C VAL A 508 18.57 -13.64 2.07
N ASN A 509 18.82 -12.34 2.08
CA ASN A 509 19.13 -11.53 0.90
C ASN A 509 18.03 -11.49 -0.18
N ASN A 510 16.82 -12.00 0.10
CA ASN A 510 15.69 -11.90 -0.80
C ASN A 510 15.08 -10.50 -0.73
N GLY A 511 15.23 -9.73 -1.82
CA GLY A 511 14.74 -8.35 -1.88
C GLY A 511 13.22 -8.23 -1.84
N HIS A 512 12.48 -9.20 -2.39
CA HIS A 512 11.03 -9.13 -2.41
C HIS A 512 10.46 -9.34 -1.01
N ILE A 513 10.91 -10.38 -0.30
CA ILE A 513 10.48 -10.66 1.07
C ILE A 513 10.91 -9.54 2.02
N LEU A 514 12.16 -9.04 1.89
CA LEU A 514 12.62 -7.95 2.73
C LEU A 514 11.82 -6.65 2.49
N ASN A 515 11.42 -6.37 1.23
CA ASN A 515 10.59 -5.21 0.90
C ASN A 515 9.21 -5.29 1.56
N VAL A 516 8.56 -6.46 1.58
CA VAL A 516 7.30 -6.68 2.30
C VAL A 516 7.44 -6.31 3.79
N VAL A 517 8.55 -6.68 4.42
CA VAL A 517 8.84 -6.34 5.82
C VAL A 517 9.04 -4.83 5.98
N VAL A 518 9.99 -4.23 5.24
CA VAL A 518 10.32 -2.81 5.44
C VAL A 518 9.23 -1.85 4.97
N GLY A 519 8.33 -2.29 4.07
CA GLY A 519 7.19 -1.52 3.57
C GLY A 519 6.07 -1.31 4.58
N THR A 520 6.08 -2.02 5.71
CA THR A 520 5.01 -1.91 6.72
C THR A 520 5.45 -1.72 8.16
N ILE A 521 6.74 -1.89 8.46
CA ILE A 521 7.23 -1.69 9.81
C ILE A 521 7.14 -0.22 10.23
N ASP A 522 6.81 0.01 11.49
CA ASP A 522 7.00 1.31 12.14
C ASP A 522 8.39 1.41 12.81
N ALA A 523 8.69 2.56 13.42
CA ALA A 523 9.98 2.79 14.08
C ALA A 523 10.22 1.85 15.29
N LYS A 524 9.17 1.44 16.01
CA LYS A 524 9.27 0.54 17.17
C LYS A 524 9.54 -0.89 16.73
N GLN A 525 8.87 -1.33 15.68
CA GLN A 525 9.08 -2.62 15.04
C GLN A 525 10.47 -2.70 14.41
N LEU A 526 10.93 -1.65 13.71
CA LEU A 526 12.29 -1.56 13.21
C LEU A 526 13.32 -1.70 14.35
N LEU A 527 13.16 -0.98 15.45
CA LEU A 527 14.04 -1.10 16.62
C LEU A 527 14.06 -2.52 17.18
N THR A 528 12.90 -3.19 17.19
CA THR A 528 12.77 -4.58 17.63
C THR A 528 13.56 -5.51 16.71
N LEU A 529 13.41 -5.39 15.39
CA LEU A 529 14.15 -6.18 14.41
C LEU A 529 15.67 -5.93 14.52
N ILE A 530 16.10 -4.66 14.62
CA ILE A 530 17.50 -4.29 14.85
C ILE A 530 18.03 -4.96 16.13
N SER A 531 17.26 -4.92 17.22
CA SER A 531 17.65 -5.55 18.48
C SER A 531 17.83 -7.06 18.34
N LEU A 532 16.93 -7.74 17.60
CA LEU A 532 17.03 -9.18 17.34
C LEU A 532 18.25 -9.52 16.47
N VAL A 533 18.58 -8.67 15.50
CA VAL A 533 19.80 -8.82 14.68
C VAL A 533 21.04 -8.70 15.56
N ILE A 534 21.15 -7.65 16.38
CA ILE A 534 22.29 -7.42 17.28
C ILE A 534 22.42 -8.55 18.31
N GLN A 535 21.31 -9.11 18.79
CA GLN A 535 21.30 -10.26 19.70
C GLN A 535 21.71 -11.58 19.01
N GLY A 536 21.90 -11.59 17.68
CA GLY A 536 22.18 -12.80 16.91
C GLY A 536 20.98 -13.74 16.75
N ARG A 537 19.76 -13.27 17.02
CA ARG A 537 18.51 -14.06 16.93
C ARG A 537 17.81 -13.94 15.58
N LEU A 538 18.27 -13.01 14.73
CA LEU A 538 17.74 -12.77 13.40
C LEU A 538 18.88 -12.44 12.44
N VAL A 539 18.93 -13.12 11.30
CA VAL A 539 19.86 -12.80 10.20
C VAL A 539 19.05 -12.59 8.94
N MET A 540 18.88 -11.34 8.52
CA MET A 540 18.14 -10.99 7.31
C MET A 540 19.03 -10.92 6.07
N MET A 541 20.31 -10.55 6.28
CA MET A 541 21.25 -10.29 5.20
C MET A 541 22.62 -10.90 5.49
N LYS A 542 23.30 -11.33 4.43
CA LYS A 542 24.67 -11.87 4.46
C LYS A 542 25.46 -11.31 3.28
N GLY A 543 26.79 -11.26 3.37
CA GLY A 543 27.64 -10.71 2.30
C GLY A 543 27.45 -11.35 0.90
N SER A 544 27.07 -12.63 0.82
CA SER A 544 26.85 -13.35 -0.44
C SER A 544 25.51 -12.97 -1.11
N GLY A 545 25.54 -12.33 -2.28
CA GLY A 545 24.31 -11.92 -2.99
C GLY A 545 23.76 -10.54 -2.57
N LEU A 546 24.44 -9.87 -1.65
CA LEU A 546 24.05 -8.56 -1.12
C LEU A 546 23.95 -7.47 -2.19
N GLN A 547 24.80 -7.51 -3.22
CA GLN A 547 24.79 -6.52 -4.29
C GLN A 547 23.50 -6.54 -5.12
N THR A 548 22.91 -7.72 -5.31
CA THR A 548 21.61 -7.85 -5.99
C THR A 548 20.51 -7.20 -5.16
N LEU A 549 20.50 -7.48 -3.85
CA LEU A 549 19.56 -6.87 -2.91
C LEU A 549 19.66 -5.34 -2.92
N LEU A 550 20.87 -4.80 -2.75
CA LEU A 550 21.10 -3.35 -2.73
C LEU A 550 20.70 -2.68 -4.06
N GLN A 551 20.83 -3.37 -5.19
CA GLN A 551 20.44 -2.85 -6.49
C GLN A 551 18.92 -2.75 -6.64
N VAL A 552 18.20 -3.77 -6.17
CA VAL A 552 16.73 -3.79 -6.15
C VAL A 552 16.20 -2.74 -5.18
N SER A 553 16.84 -2.55 -4.03
CA SER A 553 16.37 -1.59 -3.03
C SER A 553 16.43 -0.13 -3.46
N LEU A 554 17.16 0.21 -4.53
CA LEU A 554 17.17 1.58 -5.06
C LEU A 554 15.84 2.01 -5.68
N THR A 555 14.93 1.07 -5.94
CA THR A 555 13.57 1.37 -6.43
C THR A 555 12.55 1.49 -5.32
N TRP A 556 12.95 1.23 -4.06
CA TRP A 556 12.08 1.28 -2.89
C TRP A 556 11.82 2.72 -2.44
N GLU A 557 10.80 2.91 -1.62
CA GLU A 557 10.48 4.22 -1.05
C GLU A 557 11.55 4.71 -0.06
N THR A 558 11.57 6.00 0.23
CA THR A 558 12.57 6.63 1.10
C THR A 558 12.66 5.95 2.47
N PHE A 559 11.52 5.70 3.12
CA PHE A 559 11.53 5.08 4.45
C PHE A 559 12.00 3.62 4.41
N GLU A 560 11.57 2.86 3.40
CA GLU A 560 12.00 1.47 3.17
C GLU A 560 13.52 1.37 2.99
N GLN A 561 14.11 2.25 2.18
CA GLN A 561 15.57 2.33 2.02
C GLN A 561 16.26 2.68 3.34
N MET A 562 15.73 3.64 4.09
CA MET A 562 16.29 4.01 5.40
C MET A 562 16.24 2.85 6.40
N CYS A 563 15.14 2.09 6.43
CA CYS A 563 15.00 0.87 7.23
C CYS A 563 16.03 -0.18 6.83
N LEU A 564 16.18 -0.45 5.54
CA LEU A 564 17.18 -1.38 5.01
C LEU A 564 18.59 -1.02 5.48
N TRP A 565 18.99 0.25 5.34
CA TRP A 565 20.33 0.68 5.72
C TRP A 565 20.58 0.63 7.23
N GLN A 566 19.56 0.84 8.05
CA GLN A 566 19.66 0.64 9.50
C GLN A 566 19.80 -0.85 9.85
N LEU A 567 19.01 -1.71 9.22
CA LEU A 567 19.13 -3.16 9.38
C LEU A 567 20.51 -3.66 8.91
N LEU A 568 21.04 -3.17 7.79
CA LEU A 568 22.37 -3.50 7.30
C LEU A 568 23.45 -3.10 8.30
N SER A 569 23.33 -1.92 8.90
CA SER A 569 24.28 -1.43 9.91
C SER A 569 24.24 -2.24 11.21
N ALA A 570 23.12 -2.94 11.47
CA ALA A 570 22.99 -3.85 12.61
C ALA A 570 23.63 -5.22 12.36
N HIS A 571 23.83 -5.62 11.09
CA HIS A 571 24.49 -6.88 10.73
C HIS A 571 26.01 -6.72 10.71
N ASP A 572 26.74 -7.80 10.99
CA ASP A 572 28.20 -7.87 10.87
C ASP A 572 28.66 -7.99 9.40
N ILE A 573 28.30 -7.01 8.56
CA ILE A 573 28.69 -6.94 7.14
C ILE A 573 29.78 -5.88 6.99
N SER A 574 30.95 -6.30 6.50
CA SER A 574 32.07 -5.39 6.29
C SER A 574 31.77 -4.35 5.21
N LEU A 575 32.13 -3.09 5.46
CA LEU A 575 31.90 -1.98 4.52
C LEU A 575 32.41 -2.24 3.09
N PRO A 576 33.57 -2.88 2.85
CA PRO A 576 34.04 -3.20 1.49
C PRO A 576 33.08 -4.09 0.68
N GLN A 577 32.20 -4.85 1.32
CA GLN A 577 31.17 -5.67 0.66
C GLN A 577 29.96 -4.84 0.22
N LEU A 578 29.72 -3.67 0.83
CA LEU A 578 28.62 -2.76 0.50
C LEU A 578 28.99 -1.81 -0.64
N LEU A 579 30.23 -1.29 -0.62
CA LEU A 579 30.71 -0.25 -1.52
C LEU A 579 30.67 -0.56 -3.04
N PRO A 580 30.63 -1.80 -3.56
CA PRO A 580 30.59 -2.02 -5.00
C PRO A 580 29.39 -1.39 -5.71
N ILE A 581 28.32 -1.04 -4.97
CA ILE A 581 27.18 -0.29 -5.51
C ILE A 581 27.46 1.21 -5.70
N LEU A 582 28.43 1.78 -4.97
CA LEU A 582 28.68 3.22 -4.89
C LEU A 582 28.87 3.91 -6.25
N PRO A 583 29.60 3.34 -7.23
CA PRO A 583 29.73 3.95 -8.57
C PRO A 583 28.41 4.05 -9.34
N ARG A 584 27.41 3.23 -9.01
CA ARG A 584 26.09 3.24 -9.65
C ARG A 584 25.14 4.28 -9.03
N LEU A 585 25.48 4.79 -7.85
CA LEU A 585 24.59 5.69 -7.13
C LEU A 585 24.60 7.10 -7.73
N LYS A 586 23.44 7.72 -7.95
CA LYS A 586 23.34 9.10 -8.45
C LYS A 586 23.00 10.03 -7.31
N PHE A 587 23.75 11.12 -7.16
CA PHE A 587 23.59 12.08 -6.05
C PHE A 587 22.19 12.67 -5.96
N SER A 588 21.54 12.90 -7.10
CA SER A 588 20.19 13.48 -7.17
C SER A 588 19.05 12.50 -6.94
N PHE A 589 19.32 11.18 -6.94
CA PHE A 589 18.27 10.15 -6.92
C PHE A 589 18.37 9.16 -5.76
N HIS A 590 19.58 8.90 -5.24
CA HIS A 590 19.79 7.86 -4.23
C HIS A 590 20.32 8.49 -2.93
N ALA A 591 19.58 9.46 -2.40
CA ALA A 591 20.01 10.24 -1.25
C ALA A 591 20.10 9.38 0.03
N GLU A 592 19.20 8.42 0.19
CA GLU A 592 19.08 7.50 1.31
C GLU A 592 20.34 6.61 1.39
N ALA A 593 20.63 5.89 0.30
CA ALA A 593 21.81 5.04 0.21
C ALA A 593 23.13 5.81 0.34
N LEU A 594 23.24 6.98 -0.32
CA LEU A 594 24.44 7.80 -0.21
C LEU A 594 24.61 8.35 1.21
N SER A 595 23.55 8.78 1.87
CA SER A 595 23.62 9.27 3.25
C SER A 595 24.07 8.15 4.20
N ALA A 596 23.50 6.95 4.07
CA ALA A 596 23.88 5.80 4.88
C ALA A 596 25.35 5.40 4.68
N ILE A 597 25.79 5.22 3.42
CA ILE A 597 27.17 4.87 3.12
C ILE A 597 28.14 5.96 3.61
N LEU A 598 27.79 7.24 3.46
CA LEU A 598 28.63 8.34 3.93
C LEU A 598 28.81 8.30 5.46
N LEU A 599 27.75 8.01 6.21
CA LEU A 599 27.80 7.86 7.66
C LEU A 599 28.61 6.64 8.10
N LEU A 600 28.55 5.54 7.36
CA LEU A 600 29.38 4.35 7.60
C LEU A 600 30.87 4.66 7.32
N LEU A 601 31.18 5.24 6.17
CA LEU A 601 32.55 5.64 5.81
C LEU A 601 33.17 6.61 6.83
N LYS A 602 32.36 7.52 7.40
CA LYS A 602 32.81 8.46 8.43
C LYS A 602 33.38 7.76 9.68
N GLN A 603 32.90 6.57 10.00
CA GLN A 603 33.34 5.79 11.17
C GLN A 603 34.64 5.01 10.91
N GLU A 604 34.99 4.79 9.64
CA GLU A 604 36.19 4.07 9.23
C GLU A 604 37.40 5.00 9.06
N LYS A 605 38.60 4.42 9.18
CA LYS A 605 39.85 5.09 8.78
C LYS A 605 40.07 4.92 7.27
N PRO A 606 40.77 5.87 6.61
CA PRO A 606 41.08 5.72 5.20
C PRO A 606 41.97 4.48 4.98
N ASP A 607 41.51 3.58 4.11
CA ASP A 607 42.29 2.43 3.63
C ASP A 607 42.28 2.37 2.09
N GLU A 608 43.21 1.59 1.52
CA GLU A 608 43.40 1.51 0.07
C GLU A 608 42.16 1.01 -0.68
N ASP A 609 41.42 0.05 -0.11
CA ASP A 609 40.27 -0.58 -0.77
C ASP A 609 39.02 0.29 -0.70
N LEU A 610 38.77 0.96 0.43
CA LEU A 610 37.72 1.98 0.56
C LEU A 610 37.99 3.14 -0.40
N LEU A 611 39.23 3.65 -0.46
CA LEU A 611 39.59 4.76 -1.32
C LEU A 611 39.43 4.42 -2.80
N LYS A 612 39.84 3.21 -3.24
CA LYS A 612 39.62 2.76 -4.62
C LYS A 612 38.14 2.85 -4.99
N GLN A 613 37.25 2.38 -4.12
CA GLN A 613 35.82 2.36 -4.39
C GLN A 613 35.18 3.76 -4.35
N VAL A 614 35.58 4.60 -3.40
CA VAL A 614 35.13 6.01 -3.31
C VAL A 614 35.56 6.82 -4.53
N LEU A 615 36.84 6.71 -4.93
CA LEU A 615 37.40 7.44 -6.07
C LEU A 615 36.92 6.91 -7.42
N CYS A 616 36.27 5.73 -7.48
CA CYS A 616 35.63 5.24 -8.69
C CYS A 616 34.33 5.98 -9.04
N ARG A 617 33.76 6.78 -8.14
CA ARG A 617 32.60 7.63 -8.42
C ARG A 617 32.91 8.74 -9.42
N GLU A 618 31.94 9.18 -10.20
CA GLU A 618 32.12 10.28 -11.16
C GLU A 618 32.45 11.61 -10.47
N VAL A 619 33.30 12.43 -11.10
CA VAL A 619 33.72 13.74 -10.56
C VAL A 619 32.63 14.80 -10.74
N LYS A 620 31.80 14.64 -11.77
CA LYS A 620 30.65 15.51 -12.10
C LYS A 620 29.34 14.78 -11.77
N PRO A 621 28.25 15.50 -11.48
CA PRO A 621 28.13 16.97 -11.43
C PRO A 621 28.83 17.58 -10.21
N LEU A 622 29.19 18.87 -10.28
CA LEU A 622 29.87 19.58 -9.19
C LEU A 622 29.00 19.72 -7.93
N SER A 623 27.69 19.52 -8.04
CA SER A 623 26.76 19.45 -6.91
C SER A 623 26.92 18.17 -6.08
N ASP A 624 27.54 17.11 -6.63
CA ASP A 624 27.78 15.88 -5.88
C ASP A 624 28.90 16.08 -4.88
N MET A 625 28.55 16.32 -3.62
CA MET A 625 29.52 16.57 -2.55
C MET A 625 29.96 15.31 -1.82
N PHE A 626 29.58 14.11 -2.27
CA PHE A 626 29.84 12.87 -1.54
C PHE A 626 31.34 12.61 -1.33
N VAL A 627 32.11 12.50 -2.43
CA VAL A 627 33.55 12.21 -2.37
C VAL A 627 34.31 13.34 -1.68
N VAL A 628 33.92 14.58 -1.96
CA VAL A 628 34.53 15.77 -1.34
C VAL A 628 34.36 15.72 0.18
N SER A 629 33.16 15.40 0.67
CA SER A 629 32.87 15.37 2.10
C SER A 629 33.69 14.31 2.84
N ILE A 630 33.76 13.09 2.31
CA ILE A 630 34.49 12.01 2.98
C ILE A 630 36.01 12.20 2.93
N LEU A 631 36.56 12.65 1.79
CA LEU A 631 37.99 12.95 1.68
C LEU A 631 38.40 14.12 2.60
N GLN A 632 37.56 15.15 2.71
CA GLN A 632 37.81 16.22 3.67
C GLN A 632 37.76 15.70 5.10
N HIS A 633 36.76 14.91 5.48
CA HIS A 633 36.68 14.33 6.83
C HIS A 633 37.93 13.51 7.17
N TRP A 634 38.34 12.58 6.29
CA TRP A 634 39.55 11.79 6.51
C TRP A 634 40.83 12.63 6.51
N CYS A 635 40.91 13.68 5.67
CA CYS A 635 42.05 14.59 5.67
C CYS A 635 42.16 15.38 6.99
N HIS A 636 41.04 15.70 7.64
CA HIS A 636 41.07 16.35 8.96
C HIS A 636 41.47 15.40 10.08
N GLN A 637 41.19 14.10 9.94
CA GLN A 637 41.55 13.09 10.95
C GLN A 637 42.98 12.57 10.81
N ASP A 638 43.39 12.20 9.60
CA ASP A 638 44.71 11.64 9.30
C ASP A 638 45.12 11.97 7.86
N ALA A 639 45.68 13.17 7.68
CA ALA A 639 46.09 13.67 6.38
C ALA A 639 47.26 12.88 5.77
N ASP A 640 48.18 12.37 6.61
CA ASP A 640 49.40 11.71 6.15
C ASP A 640 49.09 10.33 5.58
N THR A 641 48.34 9.50 6.31
CA THR A 641 47.89 8.18 5.82
C THR A 641 47.06 8.33 4.54
N LEU A 642 46.14 9.30 4.51
CA LEU A 642 45.33 9.57 3.32
C LEU A 642 46.19 9.98 2.12
N ALA A 643 47.18 10.85 2.33
CA ALA A 643 48.09 11.30 1.29
C ALA A 643 48.94 10.15 0.76
N GLU A 644 49.49 9.29 1.62
CA GLU A 644 50.27 8.11 1.21
C GLU A 644 49.45 7.19 0.30
N ILE A 645 48.24 6.81 0.72
CA ILE A 645 47.36 5.92 -0.05
C ILE A 645 47.02 6.52 -1.42
N ILE A 646 46.60 7.79 -1.48
CA ILE A 646 46.25 8.43 -2.76
C ILE A 646 47.50 8.57 -3.65
N SER A 647 48.67 8.84 -3.07
CA SER A 647 49.94 8.96 -3.81
C SER A 647 50.30 7.66 -4.50
N ASP A 648 50.15 6.53 -3.80
CA ASP A 648 50.41 5.20 -4.33
C ASP A 648 49.38 4.82 -5.40
N LEU A 649 48.10 5.11 -5.16
CA LEU A 649 47.04 4.90 -6.15
C LEU A 649 47.26 5.72 -7.42
N LEU A 650 47.74 6.97 -7.31
CA LEU A 650 48.02 7.81 -8.47
C LEU A 650 49.28 7.35 -9.22
N SER A 651 50.36 7.07 -8.49
CA SER A 651 51.64 6.66 -9.07
C SER A 651 51.54 5.34 -9.84
N THR A 652 50.75 4.38 -9.35
CA THR A 652 50.50 3.11 -10.05
C THR A 652 49.67 3.25 -11.33
N ARG A 653 49.07 4.41 -11.58
CA ARG A 653 48.27 4.71 -12.79
C ARG A 653 49.00 5.59 -13.79
N CYS A 654 50.14 6.16 -13.39
CA CYS A 654 51.05 6.93 -14.24
C CYS A 654 52.35 6.14 -14.42
N PRO A 655 52.40 5.12 -15.31
CA PRO A 655 53.59 4.32 -15.49
C PRO A 655 54.75 5.20 -15.97
N ALA A 656 55.89 5.11 -15.30
CA ALA A 656 57.12 5.75 -15.72
C ALA A 656 57.63 5.08 -17.01
N THR A 657 57.13 5.50 -18.17
CA THR A 657 57.68 5.07 -19.46
C THR A 657 58.70 6.07 -19.95
N SER A 658 59.97 5.67 -19.91
CA SER A 658 61.05 6.19 -20.75
C SER A 658 60.60 6.23 -22.23
N PRO A 659 61.01 7.23 -23.03
CA PRO A 659 60.36 7.61 -24.29
C PRO A 659 60.52 6.64 -25.48
N ASN A 660 60.96 5.39 -25.29
CA ASN A 660 61.54 4.59 -26.38
C ASN A 660 60.98 3.18 -26.60
N LYS A 661 59.71 2.90 -26.28
CA LYS A 661 59.03 1.72 -26.85
C LYS A 661 57.59 2.04 -27.27
N ARG A 662 57.45 2.56 -28.49
CA ARG A 662 56.22 2.39 -29.28
C ARG A 662 55.94 0.89 -29.38
N LYS A 663 54.81 0.42 -28.82
CA LYS A 663 54.21 -0.85 -29.23
C LYS A 663 52.85 -0.56 -29.86
N ARG A 664 52.77 -0.88 -31.15
CA ARG A 664 51.57 -0.92 -31.99
C ARG A 664 50.52 -1.88 -31.41
N GLY A 665 49.25 -1.49 -31.53
CA GLY A 665 48.12 -2.38 -31.85
C GLY A 665 47.37 -3.01 -30.67
N GLY A 666 46.04 -2.96 -30.75
CA GLY A 666 45.16 -3.86 -29.99
C GLY A 666 43.78 -3.30 -29.65
N GLN A 667 42.83 -3.34 -30.59
CA GLN A 667 41.44 -3.65 -30.23
C GLN A 667 41.41 -5.07 -29.64
N GLY A 668 40.66 -5.29 -28.56
CA GLY A 668 40.22 -6.62 -28.14
C GLY A 668 40.74 -7.10 -26.77
N GLN A 669 39.80 -7.17 -25.83
CA GLN A 669 39.60 -8.22 -24.83
C GLN A 669 40.75 -8.68 -23.91
N GLY A 670 40.53 -8.47 -22.61
CA GLY A 670 40.43 -9.54 -21.60
C GLY A 670 41.73 -10.13 -21.06
N LEU A 671 41.83 -10.20 -19.73
CA LEU A 671 41.96 -11.46 -18.96
C LEU A 671 42.38 -11.15 -17.50
N GLY A 672 41.57 -11.62 -16.55
CA GLY A 672 41.96 -11.83 -15.15
C GLY A 672 41.58 -10.74 -14.16
N ALA A 673 40.30 -10.54 -13.89
CA ALA A 673 39.89 -9.93 -12.63
C ALA A 673 38.74 -10.75 -12.03
N LYS A 674 39.04 -11.47 -10.95
CA LYS A 674 38.03 -11.91 -9.99
C LYS A 674 37.14 -10.72 -9.65
N ALA A 675 35.84 -10.95 -9.48
CA ALA A 675 34.81 -9.97 -9.15
C ALA A 675 35.30 -8.88 -8.18
N GLY A 676 35.82 -7.78 -8.72
CA GLY A 676 36.50 -6.73 -8.00
C GLY A 676 36.49 -5.46 -8.85
N VAL A 677 36.17 -4.34 -8.20
CA VAL A 677 36.01 -3.02 -8.83
C VAL A 677 37.28 -2.65 -9.61
N THR A 678 37.14 -2.27 -10.89
CA THR A 678 38.25 -1.71 -11.68
C THR A 678 38.77 -0.46 -10.98
N PRO A 679 40.09 -0.31 -10.78
CA PRO A 679 40.63 0.83 -10.06
C PRO A 679 40.38 2.14 -10.81
N PRO A 680 40.30 3.29 -10.10
CA PRO A 680 40.03 4.59 -10.72
C PRO A 680 41.16 5.00 -11.66
N SER A 681 40.81 5.70 -12.75
CA SER A 681 41.79 6.26 -13.68
C SER A 681 42.53 7.46 -13.04
N ALA A 682 43.75 7.74 -13.51
CA ALA A 682 44.51 8.91 -13.04
C ALA A 682 43.73 10.22 -13.19
N GLU A 683 43.02 10.41 -14.31
CA GLU A 683 42.14 11.57 -14.53
C GLU A 683 41.03 11.69 -13.48
N ARG A 684 40.44 10.57 -13.06
CA ARG A 684 39.38 10.57 -12.05
C ARG A 684 39.91 10.92 -10.67
N ILE A 685 41.08 10.38 -10.31
CA ILE A 685 41.78 10.73 -9.06
C ILE A 685 42.12 12.22 -9.05
N LEU A 686 42.76 12.73 -10.11
CA LEU A 686 43.11 14.15 -10.23
C LEU A 686 41.89 15.06 -10.20
N GLY A 687 40.80 14.68 -10.87
CA GLY A 687 39.55 15.44 -10.84
C GLY A 687 38.95 15.56 -9.43
N HIS A 688 38.98 14.49 -8.63
CA HIS A 688 38.56 14.55 -7.23
C HIS A 688 39.53 15.36 -6.36
N LEU A 689 40.85 15.24 -6.59
CA LEU A 689 41.87 16.04 -5.91
C LEU A 689 41.69 17.54 -6.14
N GLU A 690 41.39 17.96 -7.37
CA GLU A 690 41.11 19.38 -7.66
C GLU A 690 39.88 19.88 -6.88
N ARG A 691 38.84 19.05 -6.75
CA ARG A 691 37.65 19.41 -5.97
C ARG A 691 37.92 19.58 -4.47
N VAL A 692 38.92 18.90 -3.91
CA VAL A 692 39.29 19.01 -2.49
C VAL A 692 40.48 19.93 -2.23
N ARG A 693 41.08 20.52 -3.27
CA ARG A 693 42.30 21.33 -3.21
C ARG A 693 42.32 22.37 -2.09
N TYR A 694 41.23 23.13 -1.97
CA TYR A 694 41.14 24.20 -0.97
C TYR A 694 40.79 23.69 0.43
N GLY A 695 40.09 22.55 0.53
CA GLY A 695 39.64 21.96 1.79
C GLY A 695 40.64 21.01 2.45
N CYS A 696 41.61 20.48 1.68
CA CYS A 696 42.58 19.47 2.14
C CYS A 696 44.03 19.95 1.99
N LYS A 697 44.36 21.19 2.41
CA LYS A 697 45.69 21.78 2.18
C LYS A 697 46.84 20.91 2.72
N THR A 698 46.67 20.29 3.89
CA THR A 698 47.65 19.42 4.53
C THR A 698 48.01 18.21 3.66
N LEU A 699 47.04 17.62 2.96
CA LEU A 699 47.25 16.52 2.02
C LEU A 699 48.21 16.90 0.88
N PHE A 700 48.15 18.13 0.37
CA PHE A 700 49.05 18.61 -0.70
C PHE A 700 50.43 19.07 -0.19
N MET A 701 50.60 19.23 1.12
CA MET A 701 51.91 19.50 1.73
C MET A 701 52.71 18.23 1.97
N ASN A 702 52.07 17.05 1.92
CA ASN A 702 52.73 15.77 2.10
C ASN A 702 53.71 15.49 0.93
N SER A 703 54.93 15.08 1.28
CA SER A 703 56.02 14.89 0.30
C SER A 703 55.76 13.76 -0.70
N GLY A 704 55.03 12.71 -0.30
CA GLY A 704 54.60 11.63 -1.18
C GLY A 704 53.61 12.13 -2.23
N MET A 705 52.64 12.94 -1.80
CA MET A 705 51.63 13.54 -2.69
C MET A 705 52.25 14.47 -3.72
N GLN A 706 53.19 15.34 -3.31
CA GLN A 706 53.89 16.23 -4.23
C GLN A 706 54.68 15.46 -5.29
N ARG A 707 55.32 14.35 -4.89
CA ARG A 707 56.05 13.48 -5.81
C ARG A 707 55.10 12.79 -6.79
N ALA A 708 54.00 12.24 -6.32
CA ALA A 708 52.99 11.58 -7.15
C ALA A 708 52.35 12.55 -8.16
N LEU A 709 52.03 13.77 -7.74
CA LEU A 709 51.52 14.83 -8.62
C LEU A 709 52.55 15.26 -9.68
N SER A 710 53.84 15.34 -9.32
CA SER A 710 54.91 15.65 -10.26
C SER A 710 55.07 14.55 -11.33
N ILE A 711 54.97 13.28 -10.92
CA ILE A 711 54.98 12.13 -11.84
C ILE A 711 53.75 12.17 -12.75
N ALA A 712 52.56 12.41 -12.19
CA ALA A 712 51.33 12.51 -12.96
C ALA A 712 51.40 13.64 -14.01
N GLN A 713 51.90 14.83 -13.63
CA GLN A 713 52.10 15.96 -14.54
C GLN A 713 53.03 15.61 -15.71
N ALA A 714 54.12 14.88 -15.45
CA ALA A 714 55.05 14.43 -16.49
C ALA A 714 54.41 13.40 -17.44
N CYS A 715 53.42 12.64 -16.99
CA CYS A 715 52.68 11.66 -17.78
C CYS A 715 51.45 12.23 -18.50
N CYS A 716 50.99 13.44 -18.17
CA CYS A 716 49.79 14.07 -18.76
C CYS A 716 50.04 14.62 -20.18
N THR A 717 49.01 14.51 -21.04
CA THR A 717 48.96 15.20 -22.34
C THR A 717 48.82 16.71 -22.17
N ASP A 718 49.18 17.50 -23.19
CA ASP A 718 49.09 18.97 -23.10
C ASP A 718 47.65 19.47 -22.83
N THR A 719 46.63 18.75 -23.32
CA THR A 719 45.21 19.01 -23.02
C THR A 719 44.82 18.71 -21.57
N GLN A 720 45.44 17.72 -20.92
CA GLN A 720 45.19 17.38 -19.52
C GLN A 720 45.92 18.33 -18.56
N ARG A 721 47.02 18.97 -18.98
CA ARG A 721 47.73 19.98 -18.16
C ARG A 721 46.98 21.32 -18.08
N THR A 722 46.05 21.57 -19.00
CA THR A 722 45.25 22.81 -19.08
C THR A 722 43.88 22.70 -18.41
N LEU A 723 43.44 21.49 -18.04
CA LEU A 723 42.26 21.23 -17.22
C LEU A 723 42.63 21.34 -15.74
#